data_AF-A0A2H1KY41-F1
#
_entry.id   AF-A0A2H1KY41-F1
#
_cell.length_a   1.000
_cell.length_b   1.000
_cell.length_c   1.000
_cell.angle_alpha   90.00
_cell.angle_beta   90.00
_cell.angle_gamma   90.00
#
_symmetry.space_group_name_H-M   'P 1'
#
loop_
_entity.id
_entity.type
_entity.pdbx_description
1 polymer ?
#
loop_
_entity_poly.entity_id
_entity_poly.type
_entity_poly.pdbx_seq_one_letter_code
_entity_poly.pdbx_strand_id
1 'polypeptide(L)'
;MAKKKMNALEVAQSPLWPTAIKSRYRDGRIRTINDGVWLVRKIPLMPMTDAKSDEERYAAGVPIMNATQELAHITATFGKNRALNKSGYRVVKFLSINTPVLYRAPKDHPIRSKLNEWFGDKVVREKICVMAVKLVDSLGAGRDIKGAMDSAWQSFVTGGIPLEDFDRDAAIVSNALHRAGLVAPDEGEMRILDAWWNHGSHSDTPFMPHSDHLHVFSDTDSMAIADRAGLDDCSKWPRMQGQFSVSFAAVSSVDIEPTDKFTAISPEASWASQLTQSGALVVSISGRIEPAKQTRSELRRNRKKYMEDIKERQEQGAMSQADEEEHHGMLQSMEGAYAGRGAPATIVDCSIVVGFSGKKDFSLMGNDSIVELNPMINRQPQAMAETWLGSSVRANPYAQELPMTTIAASGINDLSRVGDKSGASVGLTERDSRMAYLSPTAASNKDGLPVALVPGATGSGKSLLLLWLAHQFSLMKRPNIIIDPKALGVNTPIVTPSGCKTIAELQPGDEIIDSTGNVHQVTSKSKIFTEDETTVYRVHTGDGQSTIADGAHRWIIVDGGNRRVMTTSQILTEYGEHPFATGDICLPLPEPLVGRETDLPVEPKTLGSWIAGDDVGDAVSAVWPEMAARSPESRMIPAAYHRSSIVQRQSLIAPILARLGTVAGSGRVTIDMTASVAKDDLVDFIRTFGYRVFTTDEVITFVADRTLNVFADDGLALPEAVPDSERAMPVVSISEVDYEPVQCISVDSPDHSYLTGGFLVTHNTGSDHSQAVLASGGQIASLDDISKSDGVFDPIRFMMKQNTDKGEAGSVQSAADLAASAILQINPFGRDADDYEVLLNRGLLFGVDNGAQCTGQALSFVEANLGELAHTDRDREDFIQIISRIRQATHSPAIRSVIGMDPTTAPLGVAEGTTLIKVGESHLDLPQPGHDPQSMQQRAAMALVRMMVYGSAMALTGRGGVLHLDEAWTFLQSSASEVERLGRLARSQEVLPIFYSQRVKDAVDAGLSGYISRGLIMHIKDETEARLACQLFNLEPTEERIGRITAEDHISNGGQLIPNFNSLKALREGGEDEAGEVIRGAVALYADLSGERAVPTEINIPSEFFELISTNPLDIARRNERLHQRDVSKMAV
;
A
#
# COMPACT_ATOMS: atom_id res chain seq x y z
N MET A 1 -52.02 -58.44 -9.15
CA MET A 1 -51.13 -58.99 -10.20
C MET A 1 -51.36 -58.23 -11.50
N ALA A 2 -50.37 -57.54 -12.05
CA ALA A 2 -50.25 -57.19 -13.48
C ALA A 2 -48.92 -56.44 -13.69
N LYS A 3 -47.89 -57.10 -14.22
CA LYS A 3 -46.60 -56.45 -14.53
C LYS A 3 -46.79 -55.53 -15.73
N LYS A 4 -46.85 -54.22 -15.53
CA LYS A 4 -46.63 -53.25 -16.62
C LYS A 4 -45.12 -53.03 -16.72
N LYS A 5 -44.49 -53.57 -17.78
CA LYS A 5 -43.06 -53.37 -18.03
C LYS A 5 -42.79 -51.86 -18.10
N MET A 6 -41.95 -51.35 -17.21
CA MET A 6 -41.19 -50.14 -17.53
C MET A 6 -40.31 -50.51 -18.73
N ASN A 7 -40.44 -49.76 -19.82
CA ASN A 7 -39.41 -49.83 -20.86
C ASN A 7 -38.09 -49.44 -20.21
N ALA A 8 -37.04 -50.19 -20.53
CA ALA A 8 -35.70 -49.78 -20.14
C ALA A 8 -35.48 -48.35 -20.64
N LEU A 9 -35.02 -47.47 -19.75
CA LEU A 9 -34.35 -46.25 -20.18
C LEU A 9 -33.22 -46.70 -21.10
N GLU A 10 -33.24 -46.26 -22.36
CA GLU A 10 -32.06 -46.33 -23.21
C GLU A 10 -30.99 -45.47 -22.53
N VAL A 11 -30.13 -46.14 -21.76
CA VAL A 11 -28.84 -45.60 -21.37
C VAL A 11 -28.13 -45.37 -22.69
N ALA A 12 -28.08 -44.11 -23.12
CA ALA A 12 -27.41 -43.72 -24.33
C ALA A 12 -25.98 -44.28 -24.26
N GLN A 13 -25.66 -45.22 -25.15
CA GLN A 13 -24.30 -45.69 -25.35
C GLN A 13 -23.54 -44.56 -26.05
N SER A 14 -23.18 -43.55 -25.26
CA SER A 14 -22.39 -42.43 -25.70
C SER A 14 -21.08 -42.96 -26.26
N PRO A 15 -20.70 -42.65 -27.51
CA PRO A 15 -19.34 -42.88 -27.94
C PRO A 15 -18.39 -42.11 -27.03
N LEU A 16 -17.27 -42.74 -26.66
CA LEU A 16 -16.24 -42.24 -25.75
C LEU A 16 -15.43 -41.09 -26.38
N TRP A 17 -16.10 -39.98 -26.70
CA TRP A 17 -15.42 -38.74 -27.08
C TRP A 17 -15.00 -38.00 -25.81
N PRO A 18 -13.77 -37.44 -25.77
CA PRO A 18 -13.26 -36.74 -24.59
C PRO A 18 -13.87 -35.35 -24.37
N THR A 19 -14.67 -34.87 -25.34
CA THR A 19 -15.42 -33.62 -25.28
C THR A 19 -16.71 -33.78 -26.10
N ALA A 20 -17.65 -32.85 -25.94
CA ALA A 20 -18.84 -32.76 -26.79
C ALA A 20 -18.57 -32.16 -28.19
N ILE A 21 -17.38 -31.61 -28.45
CA ILE A 21 -17.02 -30.98 -29.75
C ILE A 21 -16.49 -32.03 -30.76
N LYS A 22 -17.05 -32.02 -31.97
CA LYS A 22 -16.66 -32.84 -33.14
C LYS A 22 -15.82 -32.03 -34.14
N SER A 23 -16.14 -30.75 -34.36
CA SER A 23 -15.31 -29.83 -35.16
C SER A 23 -15.52 -28.36 -34.74
N ARG A 24 -14.53 -27.51 -35.05
CA ARG A 24 -14.51 -26.07 -34.75
C ARG A 24 -14.33 -25.27 -36.05
N TYR A 25 -14.91 -24.08 -36.13
CA TYR A 25 -14.85 -23.18 -37.29
C TYR A 25 -14.37 -21.77 -36.88
N ARG A 26 -13.69 -21.06 -37.80
CA ARG A 26 -13.05 -19.76 -37.54
C ARG A 26 -14.00 -18.62 -37.17
N ASP A 27 -15.29 -18.76 -37.49
CA ASP A 27 -16.34 -17.78 -37.16
C ASP A 27 -16.95 -18.00 -35.77
N GLY A 28 -16.36 -18.88 -34.96
CA GLY A 28 -16.82 -19.25 -33.62
C GLY A 28 -17.95 -20.29 -33.63
N ARG A 29 -18.30 -20.90 -34.77
CA ARG A 29 -19.17 -22.08 -34.77
C ARG A 29 -18.43 -23.32 -34.28
N ILE A 30 -19.17 -24.20 -33.61
CA ILE A 30 -18.74 -25.56 -33.28
C ILE A 30 -19.82 -26.55 -33.71
N ARG A 31 -19.43 -27.73 -34.17
CA ARG A 31 -20.32 -28.88 -34.39
C ARG A 31 -20.05 -29.91 -33.30
N THR A 32 -21.11 -30.45 -32.71
CA THR A 32 -21.02 -31.39 -31.60
C THR A 32 -21.05 -32.84 -32.06
N ILE A 33 -20.75 -33.78 -31.17
CA ILE A 33 -20.82 -35.23 -31.43
C ILE A 33 -22.23 -35.71 -31.84
N ASN A 34 -23.26 -34.97 -31.44
CA ASN A 34 -24.67 -35.20 -31.80
C ASN A 34 -25.10 -34.38 -33.05
N ASP A 35 -24.13 -33.95 -33.86
CA ASP A 35 -24.25 -33.12 -35.07
C ASP A 35 -25.02 -31.78 -34.91
N GLY A 36 -25.25 -31.34 -33.67
CA GLY A 36 -25.79 -30.02 -33.39
C GLY A 36 -24.74 -28.93 -33.61
N VAL A 37 -25.13 -27.81 -34.23
CA VAL A 37 -24.26 -26.64 -34.41
C VAL A 37 -24.57 -25.59 -33.35
N TRP A 38 -23.53 -25.04 -32.73
CA TRP A 38 -23.61 -23.92 -31.79
C TRP A 38 -22.73 -22.77 -32.25
N LEU A 39 -23.13 -21.54 -31.95
CA LEU A 39 -22.31 -20.35 -32.11
C LEU A 39 -21.78 -19.92 -30.74
N VAL A 40 -20.46 -19.87 -30.58
CA VAL A 40 -19.78 -19.41 -29.37
C VAL A 40 -19.35 -17.96 -29.53
N ARG A 41 -19.62 -17.14 -28.53
CA ARG A 41 -19.15 -15.75 -28.45
C ARG A 41 -18.62 -15.45 -27.05
N LYS A 42 -17.50 -14.74 -26.99
CA LYS A 42 -16.89 -14.23 -25.76
C LYS A 42 -17.70 -13.07 -25.20
N ILE A 43 -17.94 -13.12 -23.90
CA ILE A 43 -18.51 -12.02 -23.11
C ILE A 43 -17.35 -11.12 -22.65
N PRO A 44 -17.46 -9.79 -22.77
CA PRO A 44 -16.48 -8.88 -22.19
C PRO A 44 -16.32 -9.10 -20.67
N LEU A 45 -15.08 -9.26 -20.23
CA LEU A 45 -14.75 -9.30 -18.80
C LEU A 45 -14.64 -7.87 -18.29
N MET A 46 -15.33 -7.55 -17.20
CA MET A 46 -15.38 -6.23 -16.58
C MET A 46 -15.42 -6.40 -15.06
N PRO A 47 -14.83 -5.47 -14.27
CA PRO A 47 -14.94 -5.55 -12.82
C PRO A 47 -16.41 -5.35 -12.38
N MET A 48 -16.94 -6.29 -11.60
CA MET A 48 -18.20 -6.14 -10.90
C MET A 48 -17.97 -5.92 -9.42
N THR A 49 -17.23 -6.80 -8.72
CA THR A 49 -17.06 -6.59 -7.28
C THR A 49 -16.15 -5.39 -7.00
N ASP A 50 -15.08 -5.22 -7.78
CA ASP A 50 -14.15 -4.08 -7.70
C ASP A 50 -14.57 -2.87 -8.59
N ALA A 51 -15.85 -2.75 -8.93
CA ALA A 51 -16.37 -1.58 -9.65
C ALA A 51 -16.27 -0.30 -8.81
N LYS A 52 -16.04 0.86 -9.42
CA LYS A 52 -15.87 2.12 -8.67
C LYS A 52 -17.18 2.61 -8.05
N SER A 53 -18.29 2.37 -8.75
CA SER A 53 -19.65 2.73 -8.35
C SER A 53 -20.65 1.63 -8.70
N ASP A 54 -21.84 1.75 -8.10
CA ASP A 54 -23.02 0.94 -8.40
C ASP A 54 -23.43 0.98 -9.89
N GLU A 55 -23.22 2.11 -10.57
CA GLU A 55 -23.54 2.28 -12.00
C GLU A 55 -22.57 1.48 -12.90
N GLU A 56 -21.27 1.50 -12.60
CA GLU A 56 -20.28 0.68 -13.31
C GLU A 56 -20.52 -0.82 -13.11
N ARG A 57 -20.89 -1.23 -11.88
CA ARG A 57 -21.26 -2.63 -11.58
C ARG A 57 -22.47 -3.06 -12.42
N TYR A 58 -23.49 -2.22 -12.53
CA TYR A 58 -24.63 -2.49 -13.41
C TYR A 58 -24.20 -2.58 -14.89
N ALA A 59 -23.35 -1.65 -15.35
CA ALA A 59 -22.82 -1.64 -16.72
C ALA A 59 -22.04 -2.91 -17.08
N ALA A 60 -21.29 -3.48 -16.12
CA ALA A 60 -20.56 -4.74 -16.30
C ALA A 60 -21.47 -5.94 -16.65
N GLY A 61 -22.72 -5.93 -16.20
CA GLY A 61 -23.74 -6.93 -16.58
C GLY A 61 -24.35 -6.70 -17.97
N VAL A 62 -24.51 -5.44 -18.41
CA VAL A 62 -25.30 -5.03 -19.60
C VAL A 62 -25.10 -5.89 -20.87
N PRO A 63 -23.88 -6.33 -21.26
CA PRO A 63 -23.70 -7.21 -22.42
C PRO A 63 -24.54 -8.49 -22.40
N ILE A 64 -24.73 -9.09 -21.22
CA ILE A 64 -25.54 -10.31 -21.04
C ILE A 64 -27.04 -10.03 -21.27
N MET A 65 -27.52 -8.83 -20.89
CA MET A 65 -28.93 -8.42 -21.05
C MET A 65 -29.23 -8.09 -22.48
N ASN A 66 -28.37 -7.29 -23.12
CA ASN A 66 -28.53 -6.98 -24.52
C ASN A 66 -28.49 -8.26 -25.37
N ALA A 67 -27.57 -9.19 -25.07
CA ALA A 67 -27.48 -10.46 -25.77
C ALA A 67 -28.76 -11.30 -25.59
N THR A 68 -29.24 -11.48 -24.35
CA THR A 68 -30.42 -12.32 -24.09
C THR A 68 -31.73 -11.68 -24.51
N GLN A 69 -31.85 -10.35 -24.47
CA GLN A 69 -33.01 -9.62 -24.99
C GLN A 69 -33.08 -9.71 -26.53
N GLU A 70 -31.95 -9.57 -27.23
CA GLU A 70 -31.87 -9.78 -28.68
C GLU A 70 -32.22 -11.23 -29.06
N LEU A 71 -31.73 -12.23 -28.30
CA LEU A 71 -32.13 -13.64 -28.49
C LEU A 71 -33.64 -13.87 -28.23
N ALA A 72 -34.21 -13.21 -27.22
CA ALA A 72 -35.63 -13.27 -26.93
C ALA A 72 -36.48 -12.63 -28.04
N HIS A 73 -35.99 -11.58 -28.69
CA HIS A 73 -36.67 -10.94 -29.84
C HIS A 73 -36.67 -11.80 -31.11
N ILE A 74 -35.59 -12.55 -31.39
CA ILE A 74 -35.55 -13.49 -32.53
C ILE A 74 -36.19 -14.85 -32.24
N THR A 75 -36.70 -15.07 -31.03
CA THR A 75 -37.38 -16.30 -30.63
C THR A 75 -38.84 -16.27 -31.08
N ALA A 76 -39.20 -17.13 -32.03
CA ALA A 76 -40.58 -17.26 -32.49
C ALA A 76 -41.49 -17.84 -31.38
N THR A 77 -42.62 -17.19 -31.11
CA THR A 77 -43.63 -17.69 -30.16
C THR A 77 -45.03 -17.70 -30.75
N PHE A 78 -45.74 -18.81 -30.63
CA PHE A 78 -47.12 -19.00 -31.04
C PHE A 78 -48.07 -18.87 -29.84
N GLY A 79 -48.89 -17.81 -29.84
CA GLY A 79 -49.89 -17.57 -28.79
C GLY A 79 -49.30 -17.38 -27.38
N LYS A 80 -50.09 -17.75 -26.36
CA LYS A 80 -49.76 -17.57 -24.93
C LYS A 80 -49.46 -18.88 -24.18
N ASN A 81 -49.27 -20.01 -24.86
CA ASN A 81 -49.09 -21.30 -24.17
C ASN A 81 -47.60 -21.62 -24.04
N ARG A 82 -47.08 -21.54 -22.81
CA ARG A 82 -45.67 -21.79 -22.48
C ARG A 82 -45.21 -23.18 -22.95
N ALA A 83 -45.99 -24.21 -22.67
CA ALA A 83 -45.66 -25.59 -23.03
C ALA A 83 -45.54 -25.81 -24.55
N LEU A 84 -46.33 -25.10 -25.37
CA LEU A 84 -46.25 -25.18 -26.83
C LEU A 84 -45.07 -24.36 -27.42
N ASN A 85 -44.60 -23.35 -26.69
CA ASN A 85 -43.52 -22.46 -27.14
C ASN A 85 -42.12 -22.90 -26.66
N LYS A 86 -42.04 -23.71 -25.60
CA LYS A 86 -40.79 -24.12 -24.94
C LYS A 86 -39.79 -24.85 -25.86
N SER A 87 -40.26 -25.49 -26.92
CA SER A 87 -39.41 -26.12 -27.96
C SER A 87 -38.75 -25.11 -28.91
N GLY A 88 -39.34 -23.92 -29.11
CA GLY A 88 -38.80 -22.86 -29.95
C GLY A 88 -37.86 -21.88 -29.22
N TYR A 89 -37.78 -21.95 -27.90
CA TYR A 89 -36.89 -21.11 -27.09
C TYR A 89 -35.42 -21.41 -27.40
N ARG A 90 -34.60 -20.35 -27.51
CA ARG A 90 -33.17 -20.48 -27.79
C ARG A 90 -32.45 -21.18 -26.64
N VAL A 91 -31.83 -22.31 -26.94
CA VAL A 91 -30.97 -23.04 -25.98
C VAL A 91 -29.63 -22.31 -25.88
N VAL A 92 -29.24 -21.96 -24.66
CA VAL A 92 -28.02 -21.21 -24.36
C VAL A 92 -27.20 -21.90 -23.27
N LYS A 93 -25.89 -21.69 -23.32
CA LYS A 93 -24.96 -22.01 -22.23
C LYS A 93 -24.05 -20.82 -21.99
N PHE A 94 -24.03 -20.31 -20.76
CA PHE A 94 -22.95 -19.47 -20.28
C PHE A 94 -21.89 -20.37 -19.65
N LEU A 95 -20.62 -20.11 -19.94
CA LEU A 95 -19.50 -20.86 -19.39
C LEU A 95 -18.42 -19.86 -18.99
N SER A 96 -18.16 -19.79 -17.69
CA SER A 96 -17.01 -19.08 -17.14
C SER A 96 -15.99 -20.09 -16.66
N ILE A 97 -14.77 -19.98 -17.15
CA ILE A 97 -13.63 -20.84 -16.83
C ILE A 97 -12.57 -19.98 -16.17
N ASN A 98 -11.96 -20.50 -15.12
CA ASN A 98 -11.01 -19.80 -14.25
C ASN A 98 -9.76 -20.67 -13.99
N THR A 99 -8.92 -20.82 -15.02
CA THR A 99 -7.82 -21.78 -15.02
C THR A 99 -6.58 -21.20 -14.31
N PRO A 100 -6.00 -21.89 -13.31
CA PRO A 100 -4.70 -21.50 -12.77
C PRO A 100 -3.59 -21.81 -13.80
N VAL A 101 -2.75 -20.82 -14.07
CA VAL A 101 -1.56 -20.92 -14.94
C VAL A 101 -0.37 -20.27 -14.24
N LEU A 102 0.87 -20.70 -14.55
CA LEU A 102 2.05 -20.01 -14.03
C LEU A 102 2.21 -18.64 -14.67
N TYR A 103 2.53 -17.62 -13.89
CA TYR A 103 2.79 -16.28 -14.38
C TYR A 103 3.90 -16.29 -15.44
N ARG A 104 3.66 -15.56 -16.52
CA ARG A 104 4.67 -15.19 -17.51
C ARG A 104 4.48 -13.71 -17.81
N ALA A 105 5.55 -12.94 -17.71
CA ALA A 105 5.56 -11.53 -18.11
C ALA A 105 5.15 -11.36 -19.59
N PRO A 106 4.79 -10.14 -20.05
CA PRO A 106 4.62 -9.85 -21.47
C PRO A 106 5.88 -10.18 -22.28
N LYS A 107 5.73 -10.55 -23.57
CA LYS A 107 6.87 -10.93 -24.43
C LYS A 107 7.86 -9.78 -24.61
N ASP A 108 7.33 -8.57 -24.78
CA ASP A 108 8.10 -7.37 -25.08
C ASP A 108 8.45 -6.55 -23.82
N HIS A 109 8.35 -7.14 -22.62
CA HIS A 109 8.62 -6.45 -21.37
C HIS A 109 10.13 -6.21 -21.18
N PRO A 110 10.59 -4.97 -20.88
CA PRO A 110 12.03 -4.67 -20.79
C PRO A 110 12.78 -5.54 -19.78
N ILE A 111 12.17 -5.77 -18.61
CA ILE A 111 12.70 -6.64 -17.53
C ILE A 111 12.06 -8.03 -17.50
N ARG A 112 11.62 -8.56 -18.66
CA ARG A 112 10.95 -9.88 -18.79
C ARG A 112 11.66 -10.99 -18.02
N SER A 113 12.99 -11.04 -18.07
CA SER A 113 13.77 -12.11 -17.41
C SER A 113 13.61 -12.04 -15.89
N LYS A 114 13.77 -10.85 -15.28
CA LYS A 114 13.63 -10.68 -13.82
C LYS A 114 12.20 -10.87 -13.33
N LEU A 115 11.19 -10.39 -14.07
CA LEU A 115 9.80 -10.68 -13.70
C LEU A 115 9.47 -12.19 -13.71
N ASN A 116 10.00 -12.95 -14.67
CA ASN A 116 9.82 -14.41 -14.68
C ASN A 116 10.68 -15.13 -13.64
N GLU A 117 11.79 -14.53 -13.18
CA GLU A 117 12.63 -15.04 -12.09
C GLU A 117 11.93 -14.86 -10.73
N TRP A 118 11.40 -13.67 -10.48
CA TRP A 118 10.75 -13.29 -9.22
C TRP A 118 9.33 -13.84 -9.04
N PHE A 119 8.60 -14.01 -10.14
CA PHE A 119 7.17 -14.37 -10.09
C PHE A 119 6.80 -15.57 -10.97
N GLY A 120 7.74 -16.20 -11.68
CA GLY A 120 7.42 -17.28 -12.64
C GLY A 120 6.92 -18.59 -12.03
N ASP A 121 6.98 -18.70 -10.71
CA ASP A 121 6.40 -19.73 -9.85
C ASP A 121 4.97 -19.37 -9.37
N LYS A 122 4.62 -18.07 -9.33
CA LYS A 122 3.30 -17.60 -8.89
C LYS A 122 2.21 -18.09 -9.85
N VAL A 123 1.16 -18.64 -9.26
CA VAL A 123 -0.05 -19.06 -9.98
C VAL A 123 -0.95 -17.84 -10.17
N VAL A 124 -1.36 -17.59 -11.41
CA VAL A 124 -2.28 -16.50 -11.79
C VAL A 124 -3.50 -17.09 -12.47
N ARG A 125 -4.65 -16.40 -12.37
CA ARG A 125 -5.91 -16.91 -12.93
C ARG A 125 -6.14 -16.47 -14.37
N GLU A 126 -6.27 -17.40 -15.29
CA GLU A 126 -6.75 -17.14 -16.65
C GLU A 126 -8.26 -17.37 -16.74
N LYS A 127 -9.01 -16.26 -16.64
CA LYS A 127 -10.48 -16.25 -16.75
C LYS A 127 -10.95 -16.03 -18.19
N ILE A 128 -11.92 -16.83 -18.64
CA ILE A 128 -12.61 -16.70 -19.92
C ILE A 128 -14.11 -16.89 -19.69
N CYS A 129 -14.94 -15.97 -20.16
CA CYS A 129 -16.40 -16.08 -20.11
C CYS A 129 -16.99 -16.09 -21.52
N VAL A 130 -17.83 -17.07 -21.84
CA VAL A 130 -18.50 -17.20 -23.13
C VAL A 130 -19.99 -17.46 -23.00
N MET A 131 -20.72 -17.03 -24.03
CA MET A 131 -22.08 -17.46 -24.34
C MET A 131 -22.06 -18.35 -25.58
N ALA A 132 -22.55 -19.58 -25.46
CA ALA A 132 -22.82 -20.47 -26.58
C ALA A 132 -24.33 -20.54 -26.83
N VAL A 133 -24.75 -20.36 -28.09
CA VAL A 133 -26.15 -20.42 -28.51
C VAL A 133 -26.32 -21.55 -29.52
N LYS A 134 -27.29 -22.45 -29.29
CA LYS A 134 -27.59 -23.50 -30.26
C LYS A 134 -28.27 -22.92 -31.48
N LEU A 135 -27.73 -23.21 -32.67
CA LEU A 135 -28.29 -22.77 -33.94
C LEU A 135 -29.43 -23.70 -34.37
N VAL A 136 -30.34 -23.15 -35.16
CA VAL A 136 -31.49 -23.84 -35.78
C VAL A 136 -31.21 -23.94 -37.28
N ASP A 137 -31.44 -25.12 -37.87
CA ASP A 137 -31.29 -25.29 -39.31
C ASP A 137 -32.41 -24.56 -40.08
N SER A 138 -32.08 -24.07 -41.27
CA SER A 138 -33.01 -23.30 -42.10
C SER A 138 -34.12 -24.14 -42.75
N LEU A 139 -34.00 -25.46 -42.74
CA LEU A 139 -35.02 -26.41 -43.22
C LEU A 139 -36.17 -26.57 -42.21
N GLY A 140 -35.87 -26.55 -40.91
CA GLY A 140 -36.84 -26.58 -39.80
C GLY A 140 -37.52 -25.25 -39.54
N ALA A 141 -36.94 -24.12 -39.99
CA ALA A 141 -37.52 -22.78 -39.84
C ALA A 141 -38.83 -22.56 -40.64
N GLY A 142 -39.23 -23.50 -41.50
CA GLY A 142 -40.60 -23.56 -42.01
C GLY A 142 -40.80 -24.57 -43.14
N ARG A 143 -41.45 -25.71 -42.84
CA ARG A 143 -42.13 -26.54 -43.84
C ARG A 143 -43.15 -27.52 -43.27
N ASP A 144 -44.07 -27.89 -44.17
CA ASP A 144 -45.05 -28.96 -44.04
C ASP A 144 -44.37 -30.35 -43.94
N ILE A 145 -45.11 -31.36 -43.47
CA ILE A 145 -44.64 -32.70 -43.03
C ILE A 145 -43.67 -33.36 -44.04
N LYS A 146 -43.88 -33.11 -45.34
CA LYS A 146 -43.08 -33.67 -46.44
C LYS A 146 -41.62 -33.20 -46.43
N GLY A 147 -41.34 -31.94 -46.05
CA GLY A 147 -39.98 -31.39 -46.05
C GLY A 147 -39.09 -31.94 -44.94
N ALA A 148 -39.68 -32.35 -43.82
CA ALA A 148 -38.95 -32.99 -42.72
C ALA A 148 -38.43 -34.39 -43.10
N MET A 149 -39.14 -35.11 -43.97
CA MET A 149 -38.72 -36.43 -44.44
C MET A 149 -37.51 -36.35 -45.38
N ASP A 150 -37.47 -35.37 -46.29
CA ASP A 150 -36.33 -35.19 -47.21
C ASP A 150 -35.05 -34.78 -46.46
N SER A 151 -35.15 -33.92 -45.44
CA SER A 151 -34.02 -33.54 -44.57
C SER A 151 -33.48 -34.74 -43.75
N ALA A 152 -34.39 -35.54 -43.18
CA ALA A 152 -34.01 -36.80 -42.53
C ALA A 152 -33.34 -37.79 -43.50
N TRP A 153 -33.78 -37.84 -44.76
CA TRP A 153 -33.19 -38.72 -45.77
C TRP A 153 -31.82 -38.24 -46.25
N GLN A 154 -31.62 -36.93 -46.40
CA GLN A 154 -30.28 -36.38 -46.69
C GLN A 154 -29.30 -36.63 -45.54
N SER A 155 -29.68 -36.36 -44.28
CA SER A 155 -28.76 -36.58 -43.14
C SER A 155 -28.34 -38.04 -42.98
N PHE A 156 -29.23 -38.99 -43.31
CA PHE A 156 -28.93 -40.43 -43.40
C PHE A 156 -27.95 -40.81 -44.53
N VAL A 157 -27.91 -40.05 -45.63
CA VAL A 157 -27.04 -40.30 -46.79
C VAL A 157 -25.71 -39.57 -46.70
N THR A 158 -25.66 -38.37 -46.11
CA THR A 158 -24.45 -37.52 -46.03
C THR A 158 -23.76 -37.52 -44.66
N GLY A 159 -24.30 -38.23 -43.66
CA GLY A 159 -23.67 -38.35 -42.34
C GLY A 159 -23.81 -37.09 -41.46
N GLY A 160 -24.97 -36.44 -41.54
CA GLY A 160 -25.30 -35.22 -40.81
C GLY A 160 -25.88 -34.11 -41.70
N ILE A 161 -26.42 -33.07 -41.07
CA ILE A 161 -26.94 -31.88 -41.76
C ILE A 161 -25.74 -31.05 -42.29
N PRO A 162 -25.78 -30.51 -43.53
CA PRO A 162 -24.80 -29.54 -44.04
C PRO A 162 -24.56 -28.36 -43.09
N LEU A 163 -23.40 -27.71 -43.16
CA LEU A 163 -23.11 -26.55 -42.31
C LEU A 163 -23.82 -25.28 -42.83
N GLU A 164 -23.98 -25.24 -44.15
CA GLU A 164 -24.61 -24.20 -44.95
C GLU A 164 -26.07 -23.96 -44.53
N ASP A 165 -26.79 -25.02 -44.15
CA ASP A 165 -28.17 -24.94 -43.66
C ASP A 165 -28.30 -24.12 -42.38
N PHE A 166 -27.21 -23.92 -41.63
CA PHE A 166 -27.16 -23.08 -40.43
C PHE A 166 -26.63 -21.66 -40.69
N ASP A 167 -26.10 -21.34 -41.88
CA ASP A 167 -25.46 -20.03 -42.15
C ASP A 167 -26.41 -18.85 -41.92
N ARG A 168 -27.68 -19.00 -42.32
CA ARG A 168 -28.71 -17.97 -42.13
C ARG A 168 -28.96 -17.66 -40.65
N ASP A 169 -29.08 -18.70 -39.82
CA ASP A 169 -29.33 -18.54 -38.39
C ASP A 169 -28.06 -18.07 -37.66
N ALA A 170 -26.89 -18.58 -38.06
CA ALA A 170 -25.58 -18.12 -37.61
C ALA A 170 -25.40 -16.62 -37.83
N ALA A 171 -25.79 -16.09 -39.00
CA ALA A 171 -25.72 -14.66 -39.28
C ALA A 171 -26.68 -13.83 -38.41
N ILE A 172 -27.92 -14.30 -38.21
CA ILE A 172 -28.91 -13.62 -37.35
C ILE A 172 -28.41 -13.57 -35.89
N VAL A 173 -28.01 -14.72 -35.35
CA VAL A 173 -27.51 -14.85 -33.97
C VAL A 173 -26.20 -14.10 -33.80
N SER A 174 -25.25 -14.18 -34.75
CA SER A 174 -23.99 -13.43 -34.68
C SER A 174 -24.22 -11.93 -34.67
N ASN A 175 -25.14 -11.42 -35.51
CA ASN A 175 -25.46 -9.98 -35.54
C ASN A 175 -26.16 -9.52 -34.26
N ALA A 176 -27.02 -10.35 -33.67
CA ALA A 176 -27.66 -10.10 -32.37
C ALA A 176 -26.62 -10.01 -31.24
N LEU A 177 -25.74 -10.99 -31.12
CA LEU A 177 -24.70 -11.02 -30.09
C LEU A 177 -23.64 -9.91 -30.30
N HIS A 178 -23.32 -9.57 -31.55
CA HIS A 178 -22.39 -8.49 -31.86
C HIS A 178 -22.93 -7.11 -31.45
N ARG A 179 -24.24 -6.84 -31.64
CA ARG A 179 -24.88 -5.62 -31.10
C ARG A 179 -24.82 -5.52 -29.58
N ALA A 180 -24.74 -6.66 -28.90
CA ALA A 180 -24.56 -6.73 -27.45
C ALA A 180 -23.09 -6.65 -26.99
N GLY A 181 -22.14 -6.44 -27.90
CA GLY A 181 -20.71 -6.32 -27.60
C GLY A 181 -19.96 -7.67 -27.50
N LEU A 182 -20.61 -8.79 -27.81
CA LEU A 182 -19.98 -10.11 -27.77
C LEU A 182 -19.24 -10.42 -29.09
N VAL A 183 -18.04 -10.98 -28.98
CA VAL A 183 -17.12 -11.23 -30.13
C VAL A 183 -16.81 -12.72 -30.29
N ALA A 184 -16.24 -13.14 -31.43
CA ALA A 184 -15.75 -14.51 -31.55
C ALA A 184 -14.51 -14.72 -30.67
N PRO A 185 -14.39 -15.83 -29.93
CA PRO A 185 -13.17 -16.18 -29.19
C PRO A 185 -12.03 -16.56 -30.15
N ASP A 186 -10.79 -16.36 -29.72
CA ASP A 186 -9.61 -16.77 -30.50
C ASP A 186 -9.28 -18.28 -30.38
N GLU A 187 -8.26 -18.74 -31.10
CA GLU A 187 -7.90 -20.17 -31.12
C GLU A 187 -7.34 -20.69 -29.78
N GLY A 188 -6.62 -19.84 -29.04
CA GLY A 188 -6.11 -20.15 -27.71
C GLY A 188 -7.23 -20.21 -26.68
N GLU A 189 -8.13 -19.22 -26.71
CA GLU A 189 -9.35 -19.21 -25.90
C GLU A 189 -10.21 -20.45 -26.18
N MET A 190 -10.46 -20.77 -27.45
CA MET A 190 -11.19 -21.98 -27.85
C MET A 190 -10.48 -23.28 -27.45
N ARG A 191 -9.16 -23.27 -27.25
CA ARG A 191 -8.43 -24.42 -26.71
C ARG A 191 -8.66 -24.58 -25.21
N ILE A 192 -8.61 -23.49 -24.44
CA ILE A 192 -8.93 -23.50 -23.01
C ILE A 192 -10.39 -23.91 -22.79
N LEU A 193 -11.33 -23.36 -23.56
CA LEU A 193 -12.76 -23.68 -23.44
C LEU A 193 -13.10 -25.16 -23.68
N ASP A 194 -12.36 -25.84 -24.55
CA ASP A 194 -12.54 -27.26 -24.88
C ASP A 194 -11.62 -28.20 -24.09
N ALA A 195 -10.80 -27.68 -23.17
CA ALA A 195 -9.85 -28.47 -22.38
C ALA A 195 -9.59 -27.88 -20.98
N TRP A 196 -10.57 -27.15 -20.41
CA TRP A 196 -10.39 -26.40 -19.15
C TRP A 196 -10.03 -27.32 -17.99
N TRP A 197 -10.58 -28.53 -18.01
CA TRP A 197 -10.32 -29.60 -17.04
C TRP A 197 -8.91 -30.19 -17.15
N ASN A 198 -8.11 -29.77 -18.14
CA ASN A 198 -6.67 -30.07 -18.31
C ASN A 198 -5.87 -28.78 -18.61
N HIS A 199 -6.28 -27.68 -17.97
CA HIS A 199 -5.64 -26.36 -18.07
C HIS A 199 -5.41 -25.83 -19.49
N GLY A 200 -6.23 -26.26 -20.45
CA GLY A 200 -6.11 -25.87 -21.87
C GLY A 200 -5.09 -26.66 -22.70
N SER A 201 -4.54 -27.75 -22.16
CA SER A 201 -3.49 -28.55 -22.84
C SER A 201 -4.05 -29.35 -24.02
N HIS A 202 -4.92 -30.32 -23.74
CA HIS A 202 -5.66 -31.12 -24.72
C HIS A 202 -6.99 -31.58 -24.12
N SER A 203 -8.01 -31.79 -24.96
CA SER A 203 -9.33 -32.26 -24.50
C SER A 203 -9.28 -33.76 -24.14
N ASP A 204 -8.58 -34.55 -24.96
CA ASP A 204 -8.36 -35.99 -24.80
C ASP A 204 -7.44 -36.31 -23.61
N THR A 205 -8.01 -36.27 -22.41
CA THR A 205 -7.27 -36.36 -21.15
C THR A 205 -7.80 -37.51 -20.30
N PRO A 206 -6.95 -38.44 -19.84
CA PRO A 206 -7.38 -39.50 -18.93
C PRO A 206 -7.92 -38.94 -17.60
N PHE A 207 -9.03 -39.50 -17.13
CA PHE A 207 -9.64 -39.15 -15.86
C PHE A 207 -10.14 -40.39 -15.10
N MET A 208 -10.23 -40.28 -13.78
CA MET A 208 -10.58 -41.38 -12.89
C MET A 208 -11.56 -40.91 -11.79
N PRO A 209 -12.85 -41.30 -11.86
CA PRO A 209 -13.87 -40.80 -10.95
C PRO A 209 -13.87 -41.56 -9.61
N HIS A 210 -13.98 -40.80 -8.53
CA HIS A 210 -14.49 -41.27 -7.24
C HIS A 210 -15.97 -40.83 -7.10
N SER A 211 -16.57 -41.09 -5.94
CA SER A 211 -17.95 -40.69 -5.65
C SER A 211 -18.11 -39.16 -5.58
N ASP A 212 -17.19 -38.47 -4.92
CA ASP A 212 -17.25 -37.05 -4.52
C ASP A 212 -16.29 -36.13 -5.30
N HIS A 213 -15.33 -36.70 -6.03
CA HIS A 213 -14.37 -35.97 -6.86
C HIS A 213 -13.93 -36.76 -8.10
N LEU A 214 -13.37 -36.05 -9.07
CA LEU A 214 -12.80 -36.58 -10.31
C LEU A 214 -11.30 -36.31 -10.34
N HIS A 215 -10.47 -37.32 -10.58
CA HIS A 215 -9.06 -37.09 -10.90
C HIS A 215 -8.87 -36.90 -12.39
N VAL A 216 -7.99 -35.98 -12.77
CA VAL A 216 -7.54 -35.76 -14.16
C VAL A 216 -6.02 -35.88 -14.19
N PHE A 217 -5.47 -36.47 -15.25
CA PHE A 217 -4.05 -36.75 -15.42
C PHE A 217 -3.54 -36.18 -16.75
N SER A 218 -2.47 -35.39 -16.71
CA SER A 218 -1.83 -34.85 -17.92
C SER A 218 -1.26 -35.92 -18.86
N ASP A 219 -1.00 -37.12 -18.36
CA ASP A 219 -0.35 -38.21 -19.08
C ASP A 219 -0.89 -39.58 -18.63
N THR A 220 -0.66 -40.60 -19.47
CA THR A 220 -1.14 -41.97 -19.23
C THR A 220 -0.35 -42.75 -18.19
N ASP A 221 0.92 -42.39 -17.96
CA ASP A 221 1.81 -43.13 -17.05
C ASP A 221 1.44 -42.83 -15.59
N SER A 222 1.12 -41.56 -15.30
CA SER A 222 0.55 -41.11 -14.03
C SER A 222 -0.78 -41.82 -13.72
N MET A 223 -1.68 -41.95 -14.71
CA MET A 223 -2.92 -42.74 -14.52
C MET A 223 -2.61 -44.22 -14.23
N ALA A 224 -1.65 -44.82 -14.93
CA ALA A 224 -1.24 -46.21 -14.71
C ALA A 224 -0.50 -46.43 -13.37
N ILE A 225 0.10 -45.40 -12.78
CA ILE A 225 0.63 -45.44 -11.41
C ILE A 225 -0.54 -45.45 -10.41
N ALA A 226 -1.53 -44.57 -10.59
CA ALA A 226 -2.72 -44.50 -9.73
C ALA A 226 -3.55 -45.79 -9.74
N ASP A 227 -3.79 -46.38 -10.92
CA ASP A 227 -4.52 -47.65 -11.07
C ASP A 227 -3.82 -48.79 -10.33
N ARG A 228 -2.48 -48.89 -10.44
CA ARG A 228 -1.66 -49.86 -9.69
C ARG A 228 -1.62 -49.62 -8.19
N ALA A 229 -1.86 -48.38 -7.72
CA ALA A 229 -1.93 -48.05 -6.30
C ALA A 229 -3.30 -48.40 -5.67
N GLY A 230 -4.31 -48.71 -6.49
CA GLY A 230 -5.65 -49.10 -6.06
C GLY A 230 -6.63 -47.94 -5.95
N LEU A 231 -7.89 -48.16 -6.33
CA LEU A 231 -8.91 -47.12 -6.49
C LEU A 231 -9.71 -46.78 -5.23
N ASP A 232 -9.62 -47.60 -4.18
CA ASP A 232 -10.50 -47.46 -3.00
C ASP A 232 -10.10 -46.28 -2.09
N ASP A 233 -8.84 -45.85 -2.13
CA ASP A 233 -8.32 -44.74 -1.32
C ASP A 233 -7.17 -43.99 -2.00
N CYS A 234 -7.54 -43.00 -2.80
CA CYS A 234 -6.61 -42.09 -3.48
C CYS A 234 -5.85 -41.12 -2.55
N SER A 235 -6.05 -41.14 -1.22
CA SER A 235 -5.15 -40.45 -0.29
C SER A 235 -3.81 -41.17 -0.13
N LYS A 236 -3.76 -42.49 -0.42
CA LYS A 236 -2.56 -43.33 -0.37
C LYS A 236 -1.76 -43.33 -1.67
N TRP A 237 -2.22 -42.64 -2.71
CA TRP A 237 -1.51 -42.57 -3.98
C TRP A 237 -0.16 -41.83 -3.83
N PRO A 238 0.90 -42.28 -4.53
CA PRO A 238 2.14 -41.51 -4.58
C PRO A 238 1.91 -40.15 -5.24
N ARG A 239 2.74 -39.14 -4.93
CA ARG A 239 2.70 -37.88 -5.67
C ARG A 239 3.05 -38.13 -7.14
N MET A 240 2.11 -37.81 -8.03
CA MET A 240 2.25 -37.94 -9.48
C MET A 240 2.27 -36.55 -10.10
N GLN A 241 3.14 -36.34 -11.08
CA GLN A 241 3.26 -35.05 -11.75
C GLN A 241 2.06 -34.85 -12.70
N GLY A 242 1.46 -33.66 -12.68
CA GLY A 242 0.33 -33.33 -13.58
C GLY A 242 -0.96 -34.10 -13.31
N GLN A 243 -1.07 -34.75 -12.14
CA GLN A 243 -2.34 -35.20 -11.58
C GLN A 243 -2.96 -34.09 -10.72
N PHE A 244 -4.28 -33.94 -10.79
CA PHE A 244 -5.06 -33.08 -9.90
C PHE A 244 -6.47 -33.65 -9.71
N SER A 245 -7.29 -32.97 -8.91
CA SER A 245 -8.69 -33.35 -8.66
C SER A 245 -9.63 -32.18 -8.88
N VAL A 246 -10.87 -32.49 -9.24
CA VAL A 246 -11.98 -31.56 -9.39
C VAL A 246 -13.20 -32.13 -8.67
N SER A 247 -13.81 -31.36 -7.77
CA SER A 247 -15.10 -31.70 -7.14
C SER A 247 -16.24 -30.87 -7.76
N PHE A 248 -17.29 -31.53 -8.22
CA PHE A 248 -18.48 -30.87 -8.78
C PHE A 248 -19.63 -30.74 -7.78
N ALA A 249 -20.26 -29.55 -7.79
CA ALA A 249 -21.51 -29.26 -7.11
C ALA A 249 -22.57 -28.73 -8.09
N ALA A 250 -23.82 -29.02 -7.77
CA ALA A 250 -25.01 -28.48 -8.40
C ALA A 250 -25.56 -27.35 -7.51
N VAL A 251 -25.96 -26.23 -8.11
CA VAL A 251 -26.71 -25.21 -7.38
C VAL A 251 -28.19 -25.61 -7.31
N SER A 252 -28.77 -25.60 -6.12
CA SER A 252 -30.18 -25.95 -5.88
C SER A 252 -31.10 -24.74 -5.80
N SER A 253 -30.68 -23.67 -5.12
CA SER A 253 -31.37 -22.36 -5.06
C SER A 253 -30.40 -21.20 -5.30
N VAL A 254 -30.95 -20.03 -5.63
CA VAL A 254 -30.26 -18.74 -5.62
C VAL A 254 -31.23 -17.76 -4.95
N ASP A 255 -31.07 -17.61 -3.64
CA ASP A 255 -32.07 -16.96 -2.78
C ASP A 255 -31.75 -15.46 -2.65
N ILE A 256 -32.53 -14.65 -3.37
CA ILE A 256 -32.37 -13.19 -3.44
C ILE A 256 -33.67 -12.54 -2.99
N GLU A 257 -33.64 -11.80 -1.87
CA GLU A 257 -34.81 -11.11 -1.33
C GLU A 257 -35.33 -10.03 -2.30
N PRO A 258 -36.63 -10.02 -2.66
CA PRO A 258 -37.17 -9.12 -3.66
C PRO A 258 -37.62 -7.76 -3.06
N THR A 259 -36.66 -6.96 -2.57
CA THR A 259 -36.90 -5.59 -2.08
C THR A 259 -36.81 -4.52 -3.18
N ASP A 260 -37.40 -3.34 -2.93
CA ASP A 260 -37.86 -2.35 -3.93
C ASP A 260 -36.77 -1.64 -4.78
N LYS A 261 -35.49 -1.97 -4.64
CA LYS A 261 -34.42 -1.49 -5.52
C LYS A 261 -33.64 -2.67 -6.05
N PHE A 262 -33.61 -2.80 -7.39
CA PHE A 262 -32.93 -3.84 -8.16
C PHE A 262 -31.70 -4.43 -7.46
N THR A 263 -31.85 -5.66 -6.94
CA THR A 263 -30.79 -6.45 -6.29
C THR A 263 -29.57 -6.73 -7.18
N ALA A 264 -29.66 -6.44 -8.48
CA ALA A 264 -28.57 -6.62 -9.45
C ALA A 264 -27.29 -5.79 -9.18
N ILE A 265 -27.31 -4.92 -8.17
CA ILE A 265 -26.20 -4.04 -7.80
C ILE A 265 -25.55 -4.47 -6.47
N SER A 266 -26.26 -5.22 -5.62
CA SER A 266 -25.75 -5.57 -4.29
C SER A 266 -24.53 -6.53 -4.36
N PRO A 267 -23.57 -6.47 -3.42
CA PRO A 267 -22.40 -7.35 -3.43
C PRO A 267 -22.75 -8.85 -3.42
N GLU A 268 -23.84 -9.22 -2.75
CA GLU A 268 -24.33 -10.58 -2.62
C GLU A 268 -24.78 -11.15 -3.96
N ALA A 269 -25.32 -10.29 -4.85
CA ALA A 269 -25.74 -10.70 -6.18
C ALA A 269 -24.58 -11.17 -7.07
N SER A 270 -23.31 -10.85 -6.73
CA SER A 270 -22.09 -11.34 -7.40
C SER A 270 -21.70 -12.78 -7.02
N TRP A 271 -22.68 -13.66 -6.82
CA TRP A 271 -22.50 -15.01 -6.31
C TRP A 271 -21.53 -15.89 -7.12
N ALA A 272 -21.53 -15.84 -8.44
CA ALA A 272 -20.58 -16.59 -9.27
C ALA A 272 -19.14 -16.05 -9.13
N SER A 273 -18.95 -14.78 -8.79
CA SER A 273 -17.63 -14.25 -8.41
C SER A 273 -17.18 -14.81 -7.07
N GLN A 274 -18.06 -14.88 -6.07
CA GLN A 274 -17.78 -15.52 -4.76
C GLN A 274 -17.34 -16.99 -4.95
N LEU A 275 -18.08 -17.77 -5.73
CA LEU A 275 -17.72 -19.17 -6.07
C LEU A 275 -16.35 -19.26 -6.76
N THR A 276 -16.06 -18.31 -7.66
CA THR A 276 -14.75 -18.22 -8.34
C THR A 276 -13.62 -18.00 -7.35
N GLN A 277 -13.79 -17.09 -6.39
CA GLN A 277 -12.83 -16.80 -5.30
C GLN A 277 -12.65 -18.00 -4.36
N SER A 278 -13.72 -18.74 -4.05
CA SER A 278 -13.67 -19.99 -3.28
C SER A 278 -12.98 -21.16 -4.00
N GLY A 279 -12.51 -20.96 -5.23
CA GLY A 279 -11.70 -21.91 -6.00
C GLY A 279 -12.44 -22.63 -7.12
N ALA A 280 -13.59 -22.14 -7.58
CA ALA A 280 -14.23 -22.67 -8.78
C ALA A 280 -13.31 -22.48 -10.01
N LEU A 281 -13.09 -23.57 -10.73
CA LEU A 281 -12.42 -23.64 -12.04
C LEU A 281 -13.41 -23.41 -13.18
N VAL A 282 -14.69 -23.73 -12.96
CA VAL A 282 -15.75 -23.56 -13.95
C VAL A 282 -17.10 -23.25 -13.30
N VAL A 283 -17.86 -22.35 -13.91
CA VAL A 283 -19.28 -22.12 -13.67
C VAL A 283 -20.01 -22.28 -15.01
N SER A 284 -20.85 -23.32 -15.11
CA SER A 284 -21.66 -23.62 -16.30
C SER A 284 -23.13 -23.33 -15.99
N ILE A 285 -23.76 -22.43 -16.77
CA ILE A 285 -25.19 -22.09 -16.66
C ILE A 285 -25.87 -22.43 -17.98
N SER A 286 -26.74 -23.43 -17.98
CA SER A 286 -27.37 -23.99 -19.19
C SER A 286 -28.89 -23.93 -19.11
N GLY A 287 -29.56 -23.41 -20.14
CA GLY A 287 -31.02 -23.30 -20.14
C GLY A 287 -31.61 -22.82 -21.47
N ARG A 288 -32.83 -22.31 -21.43
CA ARG A 288 -33.56 -21.76 -22.59
C ARG A 288 -34.02 -20.33 -22.30
N ILE A 289 -33.86 -19.43 -23.26
CA ILE A 289 -34.32 -18.04 -23.14
C ILE A 289 -35.82 -17.95 -23.43
N GLU A 290 -36.60 -17.64 -22.40
CA GLU A 290 -38.03 -17.32 -22.49
C GLU A 290 -38.22 -15.79 -22.64
N PRO A 291 -38.96 -15.32 -23.66
CA PRO A 291 -39.28 -13.90 -23.79
C PRO A 291 -40.20 -13.41 -22.67
N ALA A 292 -39.91 -12.24 -22.09
CA ALA A 292 -40.61 -11.65 -20.94
C ALA A 292 -42.16 -11.64 -21.05
N LYS A 293 -42.70 -11.56 -22.27
CA LYS A 293 -44.15 -11.61 -22.55
C LYS A 293 -44.78 -12.97 -22.18
N GLN A 294 -44.04 -14.07 -22.31
CA GLN A 294 -44.49 -15.40 -21.93
C GLN A 294 -44.40 -15.58 -20.41
N THR A 295 -43.27 -15.21 -19.78
CA THR A 295 -43.12 -15.20 -18.31
C THR A 295 -44.26 -14.44 -17.62
N ARG A 296 -44.56 -13.22 -18.07
CA ARG A 296 -45.72 -12.42 -17.58
C ARG A 296 -47.06 -13.13 -17.74
N SER A 297 -47.26 -13.85 -18.86
CA SER A 297 -48.51 -14.56 -19.11
C SER A 297 -48.65 -15.79 -18.22
N GLU A 298 -47.55 -16.39 -17.78
CA GLU A 298 -47.54 -17.53 -16.86
C GLU A 298 -47.66 -17.07 -15.41
N LEU A 299 -46.92 -16.03 -14.99
CA LEU A 299 -47.08 -15.40 -13.67
C LEU A 299 -48.54 -14.99 -13.41
N ARG A 300 -49.22 -14.37 -14.38
CA ARG A 300 -50.65 -14.02 -14.26
C ARG A 300 -51.60 -15.21 -14.17
N ARG A 301 -51.26 -16.37 -14.78
CA ARG A 301 -52.04 -17.60 -14.63
C ARG A 301 -51.80 -18.24 -13.27
N ASN A 302 -50.53 -18.34 -12.88
CA ASN A 302 -50.12 -18.87 -11.60
C ASN A 302 -50.73 -18.03 -10.48
N ARG A 303 -50.69 -16.69 -10.54
CA ARG A 303 -51.36 -15.82 -9.56
C ARG A 303 -52.85 -16.14 -9.42
N LYS A 304 -53.59 -16.35 -10.52
CA LYS A 304 -55.01 -16.73 -10.44
C LYS A 304 -55.17 -18.05 -9.68
N LYS A 305 -54.34 -19.05 -10.00
CA LYS A 305 -54.36 -20.36 -9.36
C LYS A 305 -53.91 -20.29 -7.89
N TYR A 306 -52.81 -19.60 -7.56
CA TYR A 306 -52.33 -19.40 -6.19
C TYR A 306 -53.37 -18.65 -5.33
N MET A 307 -54.04 -17.63 -5.86
CA MET A 307 -55.13 -16.96 -5.14
C MET A 307 -56.36 -17.86 -4.95
N GLU A 308 -56.62 -18.79 -5.88
CA GLU A 308 -57.66 -19.82 -5.74
C GLU A 308 -57.24 -20.88 -4.67
N ASP A 309 -55.99 -21.38 -4.73
CA ASP A 309 -55.40 -22.34 -3.78
C ASP A 309 -55.26 -21.75 -2.36
N ILE A 310 -54.89 -20.47 -2.21
CA ILE A 310 -54.83 -19.75 -0.91
C ILE A 310 -56.24 -19.63 -0.33
N LYS A 311 -57.21 -19.20 -1.14
CA LYS A 311 -58.59 -19.10 -0.70
C LYS A 311 -59.18 -20.45 -0.29
N GLU A 312 -58.87 -21.52 -1.04
CA GLU A 312 -59.26 -22.89 -0.67
C GLU A 312 -58.62 -23.35 0.65
N ARG A 313 -57.36 -22.97 0.92
CA ARG A 313 -56.68 -23.24 2.20
C ARG A 313 -57.19 -22.38 3.37
N GLN A 314 -57.62 -21.15 3.12
CA GLN A 314 -58.35 -20.33 4.10
C GLN A 314 -59.69 -20.97 4.47
N GLU A 315 -60.46 -21.43 3.46
CA GLU A 315 -61.72 -22.16 3.66
C GLU A 315 -61.51 -23.50 4.40
N GLN A 316 -60.30 -24.07 4.34
CA GLN A 316 -59.87 -25.26 5.10
C GLN A 316 -59.20 -24.95 6.45
N GLY A 317 -58.99 -23.68 6.81
CA GLY A 317 -58.38 -23.27 8.09
C GLY A 317 -56.91 -23.65 8.28
N ALA A 318 -56.15 -23.82 7.20
CA ALA A 318 -54.83 -24.47 7.20
C ALA A 318 -53.64 -23.52 6.93
N MET A 319 -53.79 -22.21 7.18
CA MET A 319 -52.77 -21.18 6.89
C MET A 319 -52.81 -20.07 7.95
N SER A 320 -51.66 -19.49 8.32
CA SER A 320 -51.62 -18.32 9.21
C SER A 320 -51.71 -17.00 8.40
N GLN A 321 -52.12 -15.91 9.06
CA GLN A 321 -52.18 -14.60 8.40
C GLN A 321 -50.80 -14.05 8.00
N ALA A 322 -49.72 -14.44 8.72
CA ALA A 322 -48.37 -14.01 8.40
C ALA A 322 -47.86 -14.66 7.10
N ASP A 323 -48.04 -15.98 6.95
CA ASP A 323 -47.67 -16.71 5.72
C ASP A 323 -48.44 -16.17 4.49
N GLU A 324 -49.69 -15.72 4.72
CA GLU A 324 -50.53 -15.13 3.67
C GLU A 324 -50.02 -13.76 3.21
N GLU A 325 -49.70 -12.84 4.14
CA GLU A 325 -49.16 -11.52 3.81
C GLU A 325 -47.80 -11.62 3.12
N GLU A 326 -46.92 -12.53 3.56
CA GLU A 326 -45.61 -12.77 2.95
C GLU A 326 -45.74 -13.28 1.50
N HIS A 327 -46.51 -14.35 1.28
CA HIS A 327 -46.74 -14.88 -0.06
C HIS A 327 -47.45 -13.88 -0.99
N HIS A 328 -48.35 -13.06 -0.45
CA HIS A 328 -49.04 -12.02 -1.24
C HIS A 328 -48.08 -10.89 -1.62
N GLY A 329 -47.22 -10.43 -0.71
CA GLY A 329 -46.19 -9.43 -0.96
C GLY A 329 -45.18 -9.88 -2.01
N MET A 330 -44.67 -11.11 -1.89
CA MET A 330 -43.75 -11.72 -2.85
C MET A 330 -44.36 -11.78 -4.27
N LEU A 331 -45.61 -12.22 -4.41
CA LEU A 331 -46.30 -12.27 -5.70
C LEU A 331 -46.53 -10.86 -6.31
N GLN A 332 -46.85 -9.85 -5.50
CA GLN A 332 -46.99 -8.47 -5.97
C GLN A 332 -45.65 -7.89 -6.44
N SER A 333 -44.57 -8.09 -5.67
CA SER A 333 -43.21 -7.64 -6.03
C SER A 333 -42.74 -8.24 -7.36
N MET A 334 -42.90 -9.56 -7.54
CA MET A 334 -42.60 -10.25 -8.80
C MET A 334 -43.43 -9.72 -9.98
N GLU A 335 -44.72 -9.40 -9.79
CA GLU A 335 -45.52 -8.80 -10.86
C GLU A 335 -45.10 -7.36 -11.18
N GLY A 336 -44.70 -6.57 -10.18
CA GLY A 336 -44.19 -5.20 -10.34
C GLY A 336 -42.97 -5.16 -11.26
N ALA A 337 -41.96 -5.98 -10.96
CA ALA A 337 -40.75 -6.14 -11.77
C ALA A 337 -41.05 -6.52 -13.24
N TYR A 338 -42.10 -7.30 -13.47
CA TYR A 338 -42.52 -7.73 -14.80
C TYR A 338 -43.68 -6.91 -15.42
N ALA A 339 -44.12 -5.79 -14.82
CA ALA A 339 -45.23 -4.98 -15.33
C ALA A 339 -44.81 -4.01 -16.45
N GLY A 340 -43.63 -3.38 -16.35
CA GLY A 340 -43.18 -2.29 -17.23
C GLY A 340 -42.88 -2.69 -18.69
N ARG A 341 -42.65 -1.72 -19.59
CA ARG A 341 -42.34 -2.01 -21.01
C ARG A 341 -40.96 -2.67 -21.24
N GLY A 342 -40.07 -2.67 -20.25
CA GLY A 342 -38.70 -3.19 -20.35
C GLY A 342 -38.35 -4.40 -19.45
N ALA A 343 -39.33 -5.19 -18.99
CA ALA A 343 -39.02 -6.34 -18.12
C ALA A 343 -38.09 -7.37 -18.81
N PRO A 344 -37.14 -7.97 -18.08
CA PRO A 344 -36.11 -8.84 -18.63
C PRO A 344 -36.64 -10.17 -19.15
N ALA A 345 -35.87 -10.83 -20.01
CA ALA A 345 -36.06 -12.24 -20.34
C ALA A 345 -35.81 -13.14 -19.11
N THR A 346 -36.24 -14.40 -19.21
CA THR A 346 -36.09 -15.43 -18.15
C THR A 346 -35.32 -16.62 -18.71
N ILE A 347 -34.40 -17.21 -17.95
CA ILE A 347 -33.79 -18.49 -18.30
C ILE A 347 -34.59 -19.63 -17.63
N VAL A 348 -35.17 -20.50 -18.45
CA VAL A 348 -35.99 -21.64 -18.03
C VAL A 348 -35.28 -22.96 -18.31
N ASP A 349 -35.64 -24.02 -17.58
CA ASP A 349 -34.80 -25.21 -17.47
C ASP A 349 -33.36 -24.87 -17.09
N CYS A 350 -33.15 -23.87 -16.23
CA CYS A 350 -31.81 -23.42 -15.84
C CYS A 350 -31.14 -24.52 -15.01
N SER A 351 -29.96 -24.97 -15.43
CA SER A 351 -29.05 -25.80 -14.64
C SER A 351 -27.77 -25.03 -14.44
N ILE A 352 -27.31 -24.99 -13.20
CA ILE A 352 -26.03 -24.40 -12.83
C ILE A 352 -25.17 -25.50 -12.22
N VAL A 353 -23.99 -25.74 -12.81
CA VAL A 353 -22.99 -26.71 -12.34
C VAL A 353 -21.67 -26.00 -12.14
N VAL A 354 -21.05 -26.24 -11.00
CA VAL A 354 -19.79 -25.61 -10.58
C VAL A 354 -18.75 -26.70 -10.33
N GLY A 355 -17.56 -26.54 -10.89
CA GLY A 355 -16.43 -27.44 -10.67
C GLY A 355 -15.32 -26.72 -9.91
N PHE A 356 -14.91 -27.25 -8.77
CA PHE A 356 -13.89 -26.66 -7.89
C PHE A 356 -12.57 -27.40 -7.99
N SER A 357 -11.46 -26.67 -7.84
CA SER A 357 -10.13 -27.28 -7.75
C SER A 357 -9.95 -28.03 -6.43
N GLY A 358 -9.34 -29.21 -6.49
CA GLY A 358 -9.11 -30.08 -5.35
C GLY A 358 -10.32 -30.95 -4.99
N LYS A 359 -10.19 -31.68 -3.89
CA LYS A 359 -11.33 -32.32 -3.20
C LYS A 359 -11.96 -31.27 -2.29
N LYS A 360 -13.25 -31.00 -2.45
CA LYS A 360 -13.97 -30.02 -1.63
C LYS A 360 -15.01 -30.69 -0.75
N ASP A 361 -14.97 -30.38 0.53
CA ASP A 361 -16.10 -30.61 1.43
C ASP A 361 -17.04 -29.40 1.34
N PHE A 362 -18.22 -29.62 0.77
CA PHE A 362 -19.22 -28.57 0.57
C PHE A 362 -19.99 -28.22 1.85
N SER A 363 -19.94 -29.07 2.89
CA SER A 363 -20.57 -28.77 4.19
C SER A 363 -19.89 -27.59 4.91
N LEU A 364 -18.60 -27.37 4.66
CA LEU A 364 -17.81 -26.26 5.20
C LEU A 364 -17.94 -24.96 4.38
N MET A 365 -18.69 -24.97 3.26
CA MET A 365 -18.87 -23.81 2.38
C MET A 365 -20.23 -23.12 2.55
N GLY A 366 -21.12 -23.67 3.38
CA GLY A 366 -22.46 -23.12 3.62
C GLY A 366 -22.55 -22.34 4.93
N ASN A 367 -22.74 -21.02 4.83
CA ASN A 367 -23.56 -20.20 5.73
C ASN A 367 -23.69 -18.74 5.23
N ASP A 368 -22.68 -18.21 4.53
CA ASP A 368 -22.62 -16.78 4.13
C ASP A 368 -22.85 -16.48 2.63
N SER A 369 -23.26 -17.47 1.83
CA SER A 369 -23.53 -17.27 0.39
C SER A 369 -25.00 -17.50 0.05
N ILE A 370 -25.56 -16.64 -0.81
CA ILE A 370 -26.95 -16.70 -1.31
C ILE A 370 -27.24 -17.89 -2.25
N VAL A 371 -26.33 -18.87 -2.32
CA VAL A 371 -26.36 -20.00 -3.26
C VAL A 371 -26.17 -21.30 -2.50
N GLU A 372 -27.20 -22.15 -2.49
CA GLU A 372 -27.09 -23.48 -1.91
C GLU A 372 -26.35 -24.44 -2.87
N LEU A 373 -25.22 -24.99 -2.40
CA LEU A 373 -24.39 -25.94 -3.15
C LEU A 373 -24.64 -27.38 -2.69
N ASN A 374 -25.18 -28.21 -3.60
CA ASN A 374 -25.40 -29.62 -3.38
C ASN A 374 -24.32 -30.49 -4.09
N PRO A 375 -23.55 -31.33 -3.38
CA PRO A 375 -22.46 -32.11 -3.97
C PRO A 375 -22.98 -33.16 -4.96
N MET A 376 -22.31 -33.29 -6.11
CA MET A 376 -22.72 -34.21 -7.18
C MET A 376 -22.20 -35.64 -6.96
N ILE A 377 -22.54 -36.22 -5.81
CA ILE A 377 -22.09 -37.55 -5.38
C ILE A 377 -22.54 -38.62 -6.40
N ASN A 378 -21.60 -39.46 -6.83
CA ASN A 378 -21.72 -40.49 -7.88
C ASN A 378 -22.14 -39.94 -9.26
N ARG A 379 -21.95 -38.64 -9.52
CA ARG A 379 -22.29 -37.98 -10.79
C ARG A 379 -21.14 -37.15 -11.40
N GLN A 380 -19.92 -37.28 -10.90
CA GLN A 380 -18.77 -36.45 -11.31
C GLN A 380 -18.51 -36.47 -12.83
N PRO A 381 -18.54 -37.62 -13.55
CA PRO A 381 -18.38 -37.62 -15.01
C PRO A 381 -19.51 -36.91 -15.76
N GLN A 382 -20.76 -37.06 -15.31
CA GLN A 382 -21.92 -36.42 -15.92
C GLN A 382 -21.93 -34.91 -15.63
N ALA A 383 -21.47 -34.49 -14.45
CA ALA A 383 -21.28 -33.09 -14.09
C ALA A 383 -20.22 -32.43 -14.98
N MET A 384 -19.05 -33.06 -15.13
CA MET A 384 -18.03 -32.60 -16.09
C MET A 384 -18.60 -32.48 -17.51
N ALA A 385 -19.33 -33.50 -17.98
CA ALA A 385 -19.94 -33.49 -19.30
C ALA A 385 -21.01 -32.39 -19.47
N GLU A 386 -21.70 -31.95 -18.42
CA GLU A 386 -22.60 -30.79 -18.45
C GLU A 386 -21.85 -29.44 -18.55
N THR A 387 -20.58 -29.38 -18.16
CA THR A 387 -19.76 -28.16 -18.37
C THR A 387 -19.25 -27.98 -19.80
N TRP A 388 -19.10 -29.06 -20.58
CA TRP A 388 -18.55 -29.00 -21.94
C TRP A 388 -19.37 -28.13 -22.89
N LEU A 389 -18.69 -27.38 -23.77
CA LEU A 389 -19.33 -26.58 -24.81
C LEU A 389 -20.15 -27.45 -25.76
N GLY A 390 -21.39 -27.01 -26.04
CA GLY A 390 -22.30 -27.71 -26.94
C GLY A 390 -22.92 -29.02 -26.40
N SER A 391 -22.51 -29.47 -25.21
CA SER A 391 -23.05 -30.67 -24.57
C SER A 391 -24.55 -30.57 -24.29
N SER A 392 -25.27 -31.66 -24.54
CA SER A 392 -26.68 -31.85 -24.20
C SER A 392 -26.91 -32.60 -22.89
N VAL A 393 -25.85 -32.94 -22.14
CA VAL A 393 -25.96 -33.61 -20.84
C VAL A 393 -26.55 -32.65 -19.80
N ARG A 394 -27.45 -33.17 -18.97
CA ARG A 394 -28.09 -32.48 -17.84
C ARG A 394 -28.04 -33.39 -16.62
N ALA A 395 -27.09 -33.12 -15.73
CA ALA A 395 -26.73 -33.92 -14.56
C ALA A 395 -27.21 -33.29 -13.23
N ASN A 396 -27.31 -31.95 -13.18
CA ASN A 396 -27.96 -31.23 -12.08
C ASN A 396 -29.46 -31.60 -12.01
N PRO A 397 -29.97 -32.12 -10.87
CA PRO A 397 -31.39 -32.44 -10.71
C PRO A 397 -32.28 -31.23 -10.39
N TYR A 398 -31.70 -30.11 -9.93
CA TYR A 398 -32.38 -28.89 -9.51
C TYR A 398 -32.51 -27.90 -10.69
N ALA A 399 -33.48 -28.14 -11.56
CA ALA A 399 -33.78 -27.22 -12.65
C ALA A 399 -34.55 -25.99 -12.15
N GLN A 400 -34.01 -24.80 -12.36
CA GLN A 400 -34.54 -23.53 -11.87
C GLN A 400 -35.15 -22.66 -12.99
N GLU A 401 -35.88 -21.62 -12.61
CA GLU A 401 -36.33 -20.55 -13.50
C GLU A 401 -35.86 -19.21 -12.93
N LEU A 402 -34.90 -18.56 -13.59
CA LEU A 402 -34.25 -17.35 -13.07
C LEU A 402 -34.45 -16.16 -14.03
N PRO A 403 -34.73 -14.94 -13.52
CA PRO A 403 -34.63 -13.72 -14.32
C PRO A 403 -33.22 -13.57 -14.92
N MET A 404 -33.11 -13.06 -16.15
CA MET A 404 -31.78 -12.80 -16.71
C MET A 404 -30.97 -11.76 -15.92
N THR A 405 -31.63 -10.90 -15.14
CA THR A 405 -31.00 -9.97 -14.19
C THR A 405 -30.27 -10.68 -13.03
N THR A 406 -30.66 -11.91 -12.66
CA THR A 406 -29.92 -12.71 -11.67
C THR A 406 -28.62 -13.27 -12.26
N ILE A 407 -28.63 -13.63 -13.54
CA ILE A 407 -27.44 -14.09 -14.26
C ILE A 407 -26.52 -12.91 -14.60
N ALA A 408 -27.10 -11.72 -14.85
CA ALA A 408 -26.39 -10.47 -15.05
C ALA A 408 -25.41 -10.13 -13.93
N ALA A 409 -25.97 -10.05 -12.72
CA ALA A 409 -25.31 -9.55 -11.53
C ALA A 409 -24.39 -10.60 -10.90
N SER A 410 -24.52 -11.86 -11.33
CA SER A 410 -23.78 -13.01 -10.79
C SER A 410 -22.26 -12.83 -10.73
N GLY A 411 -21.66 -11.89 -11.45
CA GLY A 411 -20.20 -11.82 -11.55
C GLY A 411 -19.58 -12.93 -12.41
N ILE A 412 -20.39 -13.61 -13.25
CA ILE A 412 -19.90 -14.67 -14.15
C ILE A 412 -18.80 -14.16 -15.11
N ASN A 413 -18.86 -12.89 -15.53
CA ASN A 413 -17.84 -12.19 -16.31
C ASN A 413 -17.00 -11.18 -15.50
N ASP A 414 -17.05 -11.23 -14.16
CA ASP A 414 -16.22 -10.40 -13.27
C ASP A 414 -14.72 -10.66 -13.50
N LEU A 415 -13.86 -9.65 -13.41
CA LEU A 415 -12.40 -9.79 -13.47
C LEU A 415 -11.69 -8.65 -12.74
N SER A 416 -10.97 -8.99 -11.68
CA SER A 416 -10.11 -8.11 -10.90
C SER A 416 -8.79 -7.86 -11.64
N ARG A 417 -8.79 -6.91 -12.59
CA ARG A 417 -7.61 -6.50 -13.37
C ARG A 417 -7.47 -4.98 -13.43
N VAL A 418 -6.25 -4.50 -13.14
CA VAL A 418 -5.94 -3.07 -13.06
C VAL A 418 -4.55 -2.76 -13.61
N GLY A 419 -4.28 -1.48 -13.84
CA GLY A 419 -2.98 -0.95 -14.28
C GLY A 419 -2.77 -0.92 -15.80
N ASP A 420 -1.53 -0.59 -16.15
CA ASP A 420 -1.02 -0.46 -17.52
C ASP A 420 -0.70 -1.82 -18.18
N LYS A 421 -0.41 -1.82 -19.49
CA LYS A 421 -0.09 -3.05 -20.25
C LYS A 421 1.29 -3.65 -19.92
N SER A 422 2.20 -2.84 -19.38
CA SER A 422 3.62 -3.11 -19.12
C SER A 422 4.15 -2.00 -18.22
N GLY A 423 5.16 -2.25 -17.39
CA GLY A 423 5.73 -1.24 -16.50
C GLY A 423 6.43 -1.85 -15.28
N ALA A 424 6.61 -1.08 -14.22
CA ALA A 424 7.00 -1.64 -12.94
C ALA A 424 5.83 -2.45 -12.38
N SER A 425 6.08 -3.63 -11.83
CA SER A 425 5.09 -4.37 -11.05
C SER A 425 4.74 -3.56 -9.81
N VAL A 426 3.46 -3.23 -9.64
CA VAL A 426 2.92 -2.79 -8.35
C VAL A 426 2.73 -4.02 -7.45
N GLY A 427 2.18 -5.09 -8.03
CA GLY A 427 1.80 -6.29 -7.29
C GLY A 427 0.79 -7.17 -8.04
N LEU A 428 0.21 -8.14 -7.33
CA LEU A 428 -0.86 -9.02 -7.84
C LEU A 428 -2.22 -8.55 -7.31
N THR A 429 -3.27 -8.56 -8.13
CA THR A 429 -4.65 -8.32 -7.66
C THR A 429 -5.10 -9.44 -6.74
N GLU A 430 -5.73 -9.13 -5.61
CA GLU A 430 -5.98 -10.14 -4.56
C GLU A 430 -6.87 -11.31 -5.04
N ARG A 431 -7.92 -11.02 -5.81
CA ARG A 431 -8.95 -12.01 -6.17
C ARG A 431 -8.56 -12.94 -7.33
N ASP A 432 -7.95 -12.39 -8.40
CA ASP A 432 -7.56 -13.12 -9.61
C ASP A 432 -6.04 -13.34 -9.75
N SER A 433 -5.25 -12.83 -8.79
CA SER A 433 -3.79 -12.87 -8.81
C SER A 433 -3.22 -12.34 -10.14
N ARG A 434 -3.77 -11.25 -10.68
CA ARG A 434 -3.30 -10.65 -11.94
C ARG A 434 -2.24 -9.60 -11.65
N MET A 435 -1.11 -9.68 -12.35
CA MET A 435 -0.05 -8.67 -12.26
C MET A 435 -0.55 -7.29 -12.72
N ALA A 436 -0.48 -6.31 -11.83
CA ALA A 436 -0.76 -4.91 -12.10
C ALA A 436 0.54 -4.14 -12.35
N TYR A 437 0.60 -3.38 -13.46
CA TYR A 437 1.79 -2.60 -13.82
C TYR A 437 1.53 -1.10 -13.75
N LEU A 438 2.54 -0.34 -13.35
CA LEU A 438 2.60 1.11 -13.46
C LEU A 438 3.65 1.50 -14.50
N SER A 439 3.23 2.17 -15.58
CA SER A 439 4.14 2.65 -16.63
C SER A 439 4.49 4.13 -16.47
N PRO A 440 5.78 4.50 -16.60
CA PRO A 440 6.19 5.90 -16.55
C PRO A 440 5.71 6.69 -17.78
N THR A 441 5.56 6.04 -18.94
CA THR A 441 5.20 6.71 -20.20
C THR A 441 3.77 6.48 -20.68
N ALA A 442 2.98 5.60 -20.04
CA ALA A 442 1.64 5.27 -20.55
C ALA A 442 0.65 6.45 -20.53
N ALA A 443 0.80 7.40 -19.61
CA ALA A 443 0.00 8.62 -19.59
C ALA A 443 0.36 9.52 -20.77
N SER A 444 1.64 9.89 -20.92
CA SER A 444 2.15 10.71 -22.04
C SER A 444 1.80 10.10 -23.40
N ASN A 445 1.99 8.79 -23.58
CA ASN A 445 1.64 8.05 -24.80
C ASN A 445 0.15 8.04 -25.15
N LYS A 446 -0.73 8.44 -24.22
CA LYS A 446 -2.18 8.53 -24.40
C LYS A 446 -2.71 9.97 -24.29
N ASP A 447 -1.83 10.98 -24.23
CA ASP A 447 -2.20 12.37 -23.93
C ASP A 447 -2.94 12.55 -22.58
N GLY A 448 -2.76 11.61 -21.66
CA GLY A 448 -3.38 11.57 -20.35
C GLY A 448 -2.67 12.40 -19.29
N LEU A 449 -3.28 12.48 -18.10
CA LEU A 449 -2.77 13.27 -16.98
C LEU A 449 -1.49 12.62 -16.40
N PRO A 450 -0.40 13.38 -16.15
CA PRO A 450 0.91 12.77 -15.93
C PRO A 450 1.16 12.32 -14.48
N VAL A 451 0.49 12.90 -13.48
CA VAL A 451 0.80 12.68 -12.05
C VAL A 451 0.18 11.39 -11.51
N ALA A 452 0.88 10.68 -10.63
CA ALA A 452 0.33 9.65 -9.76
C ALA A 452 0.46 10.06 -8.29
N LEU A 453 -0.51 9.66 -7.46
CA LEU A 453 -0.53 9.95 -6.02
C LEU A 453 -0.69 8.65 -5.21
N VAL A 454 0.07 8.53 -4.13
CA VAL A 454 0.12 7.39 -3.21
C VAL A 454 -0.21 7.90 -1.80
N PRO A 455 -1.50 8.04 -1.44
CA PRO A 455 -1.88 8.46 -0.11
C PRO A 455 -1.84 7.28 0.86
N GLY A 456 -1.34 7.52 2.08
CA GLY A 456 -1.26 6.51 3.13
C GLY A 456 -0.67 7.04 4.42
N ALA A 457 -1.08 6.49 5.56
CA ALA A 457 -0.54 6.81 6.88
C ALA A 457 0.94 6.39 7.02
N THR A 458 1.60 6.78 8.12
CA THR A 458 2.86 6.14 8.54
C THR A 458 2.63 4.64 8.79
N GLY A 459 3.63 3.80 8.50
CA GLY A 459 3.51 2.34 8.60
C GLY A 459 2.73 1.64 7.47
N SER A 460 1.95 2.36 6.65
CA SER A 460 1.13 1.78 5.57
C SER A 460 1.91 1.10 4.43
N GLY A 461 3.23 1.30 4.34
CA GLY A 461 4.10 0.68 3.31
C GLY A 461 4.56 1.61 2.18
N LYS A 462 4.20 2.91 2.20
CA LYS A 462 4.58 3.91 1.16
C LYS A 462 6.04 3.83 0.71
N SER A 463 6.99 3.87 1.66
CA SER A 463 8.42 3.89 1.35
C SER A 463 8.92 2.56 0.75
N LEU A 464 8.35 1.41 1.14
CA LEU A 464 8.67 0.12 0.53
C LEU A 464 8.18 0.07 -0.93
N LEU A 465 6.96 0.57 -1.20
CA LEU A 465 6.42 0.70 -2.55
C LEU A 465 7.25 1.68 -3.41
N LEU A 466 7.69 2.81 -2.83
CA LEU A 466 8.57 3.78 -3.49
C LEU A 466 9.86 3.12 -3.95
N LEU A 467 10.59 2.45 -3.04
CA LEU A 467 11.84 1.78 -3.35
C LEU A 467 11.66 0.62 -4.34
N TRP A 468 10.56 -0.13 -4.24
CA TRP A 468 10.22 -1.21 -5.16
C TRP A 468 9.95 -0.74 -6.59
N LEU A 469 9.25 0.40 -6.74
CA LEU A 469 9.03 1.01 -8.05
C LEU A 469 10.33 1.59 -8.63
N ALA A 470 11.09 2.34 -7.82
CA ALA A 470 12.37 2.97 -8.21
C ALA A 470 13.39 1.93 -8.71
N HIS A 471 13.54 0.80 -8.00
CA HIS A 471 14.41 -0.30 -8.39
C HIS A 471 14.03 -0.89 -9.76
N GLN A 472 12.74 -1.15 -9.98
CA GLN A 472 12.26 -1.69 -11.26
C GLN A 472 12.41 -0.69 -12.41
N PHE A 473 12.19 0.62 -12.18
CA PHE A 473 12.46 1.66 -13.17
C PHE A 473 13.95 1.70 -13.55
N SER A 474 14.86 1.62 -12.56
CA SER A 474 16.31 1.50 -12.79
C SER A 474 16.65 0.29 -13.68
N LEU A 475 16.13 -0.91 -13.36
CA LEU A 475 16.32 -2.11 -14.17
C LEU A 475 15.73 -2.01 -15.60
N MET A 476 14.64 -1.24 -15.77
CA MET A 476 14.07 -0.92 -17.08
C MET A 476 14.85 0.17 -17.84
N LYS A 477 16.01 0.62 -17.32
CA LYS A 477 16.82 1.74 -17.82
C LYS A 477 16.03 3.05 -17.90
N ARG A 478 15.16 3.27 -16.92
CA ARG A 478 14.43 4.53 -16.73
C ARG A 478 15.03 5.24 -15.52
N PRO A 479 15.75 6.37 -15.73
CA PRO A 479 16.34 7.11 -14.64
C PRO A 479 15.23 7.62 -13.72
N ASN A 480 15.50 7.64 -12.42
CA ASN A 480 14.52 8.10 -11.45
C ASN A 480 15.19 8.83 -10.28
N ILE A 481 14.48 9.79 -9.71
CA ILE A 481 14.94 10.66 -8.63
C ILE A 481 13.99 10.53 -7.44
N ILE A 482 14.52 10.47 -6.22
CA ILE A 482 13.78 10.42 -4.96
C ILE A 482 14.15 11.64 -4.10
N ILE A 483 13.19 12.26 -3.42
CA ILE A 483 13.37 13.42 -2.50
C ILE A 483 12.69 13.13 -1.14
N ASP A 484 13.35 13.41 0.01
CA ASP A 484 12.92 13.05 1.40
C ASP A 484 13.47 14.00 2.53
N PRO A 485 12.66 14.60 3.46
CA PRO A 485 13.11 15.57 4.52
C PRO A 485 12.50 15.47 6.00
N LYS A 486 13.21 15.10 7.11
CA LYS A 486 12.66 14.88 8.52
C LYS A 486 13.67 15.06 9.75
N ALA A 487 13.30 15.46 11.03
CA ALA A 487 14.12 15.41 12.34
C ALA A 487 13.51 15.89 13.77
N LEU A 488 14.30 16.12 14.90
CA LEU A 488 14.00 16.13 16.43
C LEU A 488 14.26 17.43 17.33
N GLY A 489 14.81 17.39 18.63
CA GLY A 489 15.10 18.32 19.86
C GLY A 489 16.49 19.09 20.23
N VAL A 490 16.68 20.44 20.44
CA VAL A 490 18.04 21.16 20.47
C VAL A 490 18.71 21.47 21.80
N ASN A 491 18.00 22.03 22.78
CA ASN A 491 18.66 22.53 24.00
C ASN A 491 18.96 21.35 24.95
N THR A 492 18.45 20.17 24.59
CA THR A 492 18.58 18.90 25.28
C THR A 492 20.06 18.60 25.53
N PRO A 493 20.52 18.62 26.80
CA PRO A 493 21.85 18.16 27.14
C PRO A 493 21.99 16.67 26.82
N ILE A 494 23.14 16.28 26.24
CA ILE A 494 23.51 14.91 25.92
C ILE A 494 24.76 14.54 26.73
N VAL A 495 24.77 13.34 27.30
CA VAL A 495 25.88 12.87 28.12
C VAL A 495 27.03 12.43 27.20
N THR A 496 28.18 13.09 27.33
CA THR A 496 29.43 12.70 26.66
C THR A 496 30.48 12.22 27.67
N PRO A 497 31.55 11.54 27.23
CA PRO A 497 32.70 11.19 28.08
C PRO A 497 33.47 12.39 28.63
N SER A 498 33.28 13.60 28.09
CA SER A 498 34.00 14.82 28.50
C SER A 498 33.15 15.82 29.32
N GLY A 499 31.87 15.52 29.52
CA GLY A 499 30.88 16.39 30.15
C GLY A 499 29.52 16.29 29.46
N CYS A 500 28.53 17.08 29.86
CA CYS A 500 27.34 17.23 29.03
C CYS A 500 27.63 18.27 27.94
N LYS A 501 27.33 17.93 26.68
CA LYS A 501 27.22 18.90 25.58
C LYS A 501 25.75 19.06 25.26
N THR A 502 25.27 20.25 24.93
CA THR A 502 23.96 20.36 24.28
C THR A 502 24.01 19.63 22.94
N ILE A 503 22.88 19.08 22.52
CA ILE A 503 22.76 18.50 21.17
C ILE A 503 23.00 19.57 20.07
N ALA A 504 22.77 20.86 20.36
CA ALA A 504 23.23 22.01 19.57
C ALA A 504 24.77 22.17 19.45
N GLU A 505 25.56 21.70 20.42
CA GLU A 505 27.04 21.75 20.38
C GLU A 505 27.68 20.51 19.75
N LEU A 506 27.02 19.35 19.80
CA LEU A 506 27.55 18.09 19.22
C LEU A 506 27.86 18.19 17.72
N GLN A 507 28.84 17.44 17.24
CA GLN A 507 29.16 17.30 15.81
C GLN A 507 29.29 15.81 15.43
N PRO A 508 29.12 15.43 14.16
CA PRO A 508 29.48 14.08 13.69
C PRO A 508 30.94 13.75 14.06
N GLY A 509 31.15 12.58 14.66
CA GLY A 509 32.41 12.14 15.25
C GLY A 509 32.61 12.51 16.73
N ASP A 510 31.75 13.33 17.35
CA ASP A 510 31.75 13.49 18.80
C ASP A 510 31.33 12.20 19.51
N GLU A 511 31.92 11.95 20.67
CA GLU A 511 31.59 10.83 21.55
C GLU A 511 30.37 11.14 22.43
N ILE A 512 29.45 10.19 22.57
CA ILE A 512 28.29 10.19 23.47
C ILE A 512 28.25 8.88 24.28
N ILE A 513 27.32 8.77 25.23
CA ILE A 513 27.12 7.55 26.04
C ILE A 513 25.75 6.92 25.73
N ASP A 514 25.71 5.59 25.59
CA ASP A 514 24.50 4.79 25.31
C ASP A 514 23.76 4.32 26.59
N SER A 515 22.66 3.57 26.41
CA SER A 515 21.90 2.97 27.54
C SER A 515 22.72 1.99 28.39
N THR A 516 23.81 1.44 27.86
CA THR A 516 24.67 0.46 28.54
C THR A 516 25.91 1.07 29.21
N GLY A 517 26.04 2.40 29.19
CA GLY A 517 27.15 3.13 29.81
C GLY A 517 28.45 3.12 28.98
N ASN A 518 28.39 2.66 27.73
CA ASN A 518 29.48 2.58 26.77
C ASN A 518 29.58 3.83 25.89
N VAL A 519 30.76 4.05 25.30
CA VAL A 519 31.05 5.22 24.46
C VAL A 519 30.79 4.91 22.99
N HIS A 520 30.01 5.77 22.35
CA HIS A 520 29.56 5.66 20.96
C HIS A 520 29.74 6.99 20.21
N GLN A 521 29.76 6.96 18.87
CA GLN A 521 29.95 8.17 18.06
C GLN A 521 28.63 8.70 17.49
N VAL A 522 28.50 10.02 17.48
CA VAL A 522 27.50 10.73 16.67
C VAL A 522 27.84 10.50 15.20
N THR A 523 26.96 9.84 14.46
CA THR A 523 27.15 9.53 13.03
C THR A 523 26.60 10.63 12.13
N SER A 524 25.57 11.34 12.58
CA SER A 524 25.03 12.52 11.91
C SER A 524 24.28 13.41 12.90
N LYS A 525 24.01 14.65 12.49
CA LYS A 525 23.24 15.62 13.25
C LYS A 525 22.31 16.35 12.29
N SER A 526 21.06 16.56 12.71
CA SER A 526 20.11 17.32 11.87
C SER A 526 20.24 18.81 12.12
N LYS A 527 19.32 19.53 11.49
CA LYS A 527 19.01 20.93 11.71
C LYS A 527 18.30 21.24 13.05
N ILE A 528 18.29 22.53 13.42
CA ILE A 528 17.44 23.13 14.49
C ILE A 528 16.06 23.49 13.94
N PHE A 529 15.03 22.75 14.32
CA PHE A 529 13.59 22.98 14.16
C PHE A 529 13.10 24.29 14.77
N THR A 530 11.92 24.74 14.33
CA THR A 530 11.25 25.97 14.80
C THR A 530 9.82 25.72 15.32
N GLU A 531 9.19 26.76 15.91
CA GLU A 531 7.80 26.75 16.44
C GLU A 531 6.78 26.35 15.37
N ASP A 532 7.11 26.71 14.13
CA ASP A 532 6.35 26.38 12.93
C ASP A 532 6.72 25.00 12.34
N GLU A 533 7.38 24.10 13.09
CA GLU A 533 7.79 22.79 12.55
C GLU A 533 7.38 21.58 13.39
N THR A 534 7.13 21.73 14.69
CA THR A 534 6.59 20.64 15.52
C THR A 534 6.06 21.11 16.87
N THR A 535 5.06 20.40 17.40
CA THR A 535 4.59 20.58 18.77
C THR A 535 5.61 20.00 19.75
N VAL A 536 5.91 20.78 20.79
CA VAL A 536 6.93 20.46 21.79
C VAL A 536 6.26 20.12 23.11
N TYR A 537 6.71 19.01 23.70
CA TYR A 537 6.16 18.45 24.92
C TYR A 537 7.23 18.39 26.01
N ARG A 538 6.81 18.71 27.23
CA ARG A 538 7.63 18.56 28.44
C ARG A 538 7.26 17.27 29.15
N VAL A 539 8.15 16.29 29.05
CA VAL A 539 8.06 14.99 29.73
C VAL A 539 8.61 15.15 31.15
N HIS A 540 7.78 14.98 32.19
CA HIS A 540 8.23 14.93 33.59
C HIS A 540 8.36 13.49 34.09
N THR A 541 9.42 13.21 34.84
CA THR A 541 9.71 11.89 35.41
C THR A 541 9.41 11.84 36.91
N GLY A 542 9.22 10.61 37.41
CA GLY A 542 8.88 10.33 38.81
C GLY A 542 10.01 10.55 39.81
N ASP A 543 11.18 11.06 39.41
CA ASP A 543 12.22 11.59 40.29
C ASP A 543 12.25 13.13 40.33
N GLY A 544 11.35 13.80 39.61
CA GLY A 544 11.19 15.25 39.58
C GLY A 544 11.92 15.96 38.43
N GLN A 545 12.62 15.23 37.54
CA GLN A 545 13.18 15.86 36.34
C GLN A 545 12.09 16.20 35.32
N SER A 546 12.47 17.01 34.33
CA SER A 546 11.73 17.14 33.08
C SER A 546 12.67 17.30 31.90
N THR A 547 12.28 16.78 30.75
CA THR A 547 12.99 16.95 29.48
C THR A 547 12.02 17.34 28.37
N ILE A 548 12.55 17.88 27.28
CA ILE A 548 11.79 18.51 26.21
C ILE A 548 12.04 17.77 24.91
N ALA A 549 10.95 17.41 24.24
CA ALA A 549 10.98 16.61 23.03
C ALA A 549 9.78 16.92 22.14
N ASP A 550 9.94 16.74 20.84
CA ASP A 550 8.87 16.90 19.86
C ASP A 550 7.93 15.67 19.81
N GLY A 551 6.79 15.82 19.12
CA GLY A 551 5.80 14.75 18.95
C GLY A 551 6.29 13.48 18.25
N ALA A 552 7.30 13.58 17.38
CA ALA A 552 7.90 12.45 16.65
C ALA A 552 9.10 11.82 17.40
N HIS A 553 9.54 12.41 18.52
CA HIS A 553 10.67 11.95 19.32
C HIS A 553 10.47 10.57 19.92
N ARG A 554 11.39 9.64 19.63
CA ARG A 554 11.27 8.23 20.02
C ARG A 554 11.90 7.96 21.39
N TRP A 555 11.08 7.37 22.25
CA TRP A 555 11.44 6.91 23.59
C TRP A 555 11.50 5.39 23.63
N ILE A 556 12.46 4.84 24.36
CA ILE A 556 12.33 3.46 24.85
C ILE A 556 11.49 3.54 26.11
N ILE A 557 10.31 2.92 26.09
CA ILE A 557 9.45 2.79 27.27
C ILE A 557 9.47 1.35 27.79
N VAL A 558 9.17 1.20 29.07
CA VAL A 558 8.91 -0.05 29.79
C VAL A 558 7.48 0.02 30.30
N ASP A 559 6.62 -0.85 29.76
CA ASP A 559 5.22 -1.03 30.18
C ASP A 559 5.03 -2.51 30.53
N GLY A 560 4.50 -2.80 31.72
CA GLY A 560 4.30 -4.17 32.21
C GLY A 560 5.56 -5.05 32.28
N GLY A 561 6.76 -4.46 32.14
CA GLY A 561 8.04 -5.17 32.00
C GLY A 561 8.53 -5.38 30.56
N ASN A 562 7.71 -5.07 29.55
CA ASN A 562 8.07 -5.14 28.13
C ASN A 562 8.70 -3.81 27.67
N ARG A 563 9.77 -3.89 26.87
CA ARG A 563 10.39 -2.71 26.22
C ARG A 563 9.72 -2.44 24.87
N ARG A 564 9.16 -1.24 24.68
CA ARG A 564 8.57 -0.76 23.40
C ARG A 564 9.26 0.55 22.98
N VAL A 565 9.24 0.87 21.70
CA VAL A 565 9.74 2.17 21.17
C VAL A 565 8.56 2.97 20.63
N MET A 566 8.29 4.12 21.24
CA MET A 566 7.12 4.95 20.92
C MET A 566 7.51 6.42 20.76
N THR A 567 6.84 7.17 19.88
CA THR A 567 6.99 8.63 19.82
C THR A 567 6.26 9.31 20.97
N THR A 568 6.64 10.55 21.33
CA THR A 568 5.93 11.35 22.34
C THR A 568 4.43 11.46 22.05
N SER A 569 4.03 11.71 20.79
CA SER A 569 2.61 11.73 20.40
C SER A 569 1.95 10.35 20.42
N GLN A 570 2.68 9.26 20.19
CA GLN A 570 2.13 7.90 20.36
C GLN A 570 1.83 7.61 21.84
N ILE A 571 2.72 8.00 22.75
CA ILE A 571 2.51 7.87 24.20
C ILE A 571 1.25 8.63 24.63
N LEU A 572 1.11 9.89 24.20
CA LEU A 572 -0.11 10.69 24.45
C LEU A 572 -1.37 10.09 23.83
N THR A 573 -1.27 9.45 22.66
CA THR A 573 -2.41 8.81 21.99
C THR A 573 -2.87 7.54 22.71
N GLU A 574 -1.94 6.73 23.21
CA GLU A 574 -2.22 5.42 23.80
C GLU A 574 -2.61 5.51 25.28
N TYR A 575 -1.98 6.41 26.04
CA TYR A 575 -2.17 6.54 27.49
C TYR A 575 -2.85 7.86 27.93
N GLY A 576 -3.10 8.78 26.99
CA GLY A 576 -3.83 10.03 27.21
C GLY A 576 -2.98 11.21 27.67
N GLU A 577 -3.66 12.29 28.07
CA GLU A 577 -3.06 13.44 28.75
C GLU A 577 -3.21 13.32 30.29
N HIS A 578 -2.43 14.13 31.01
CA HIS A 578 -1.97 13.84 32.35
C HIS A 578 -2.98 14.00 33.51
N PRO A 579 -2.72 13.33 34.66
CA PRO A 579 -1.55 12.49 34.98
C PRO A 579 -1.76 10.98 34.74
N PHE A 580 -0.72 10.29 34.25
CA PHE A 580 -0.64 8.81 34.23
C PHE A 580 -0.64 8.23 35.64
N ALA A 581 -1.08 6.98 35.82
CA ALA A 581 -0.91 6.31 37.11
C ALA A 581 0.55 5.86 37.29
N THR A 582 1.02 5.89 38.53
CA THR A 582 2.44 5.67 38.85
C THR A 582 2.87 4.24 38.50
N GLY A 583 3.58 4.09 37.39
CA GLY A 583 4.13 2.81 36.91
C GLY A 583 3.55 2.31 35.59
N ASP A 584 2.53 2.99 35.02
CA ASP A 584 1.94 2.62 33.72
C ASP A 584 2.97 2.70 32.58
N ILE A 585 3.84 3.72 32.62
CA ILE A 585 4.88 3.97 31.63
C ILE A 585 6.15 4.36 32.35
N CYS A 586 7.27 3.71 32.06
CA CYS A 586 8.57 4.08 32.58
C CYS A 586 9.61 4.21 31.46
N LEU A 587 10.59 5.10 31.59
CA LEU A 587 11.84 5.03 30.84
C LEU A 587 12.78 4.02 31.54
N PRO A 588 13.60 3.23 30.81
CA PRO A 588 14.63 2.41 31.45
C PRO A 588 15.71 3.31 32.06
N LEU A 589 16.26 2.92 33.21
CA LEU A 589 17.51 3.52 33.70
C LEU A 589 18.71 2.97 32.92
N PRO A 590 19.79 3.75 32.77
CA PRO A 590 21.02 3.27 32.19
C PRO A 590 21.79 2.35 33.15
N GLU A 591 22.61 1.46 32.59
CA GLU A 591 23.61 0.75 33.38
C GLU A 591 24.73 1.71 33.87
N PRO A 592 25.50 1.37 34.91
CA PRO A 592 26.54 2.24 35.45
C PRO A 592 27.57 2.66 34.40
N LEU A 593 27.89 3.95 34.31
CA LEU A 593 28.85 4.46 33.32
C LEU A 593 30.20 3.75 33.44
N VAL A 594 30.70 3.17 32.36
CA VAL A 594 31.96 2.41 32.39
C VAL A 594 33.14 3.31 32.79
N GLY A 595 33.22 4.50 32.19
CA GLY A 595 34.27 5.49 32.45
C GLY A 595 35.67 5.00 32.07
N ARG A 596 36.70 5.77 32.44
CA ARG A 596 38.10 5.34 32.30
C ARG A 596 38.96 5.78 33.47
N GLU A 597 39.96 4.97 33.81
CA GLU A 597 40.96 5.33 34.82
C GLU A 597 41.68 6.61 34.36
N THR A 598 41.57 7.66 35.17
CA THR A 598 42.01 9.02 34.82
C THR A 598 43.03 9.51 35.83
N ASP A 599 44.07 10.21 35.38
CA ASP A 599 45.00 10.91 36.28
C ASP A 599 44.30 12.16 36.83
N LEU A 600 43.86 12.09 38.09
CA LEU A 600 42.99 13.10 38.70
C LEU A 600 43.81 14.07 39.57
N PRO A 601 43.62 15.39 39.45
CA PRO A 601 44.48 16.38 40.12
C PRO A 601 44.51 16.30 41.65
N VAL A 602 43.49 15.68 42.27
CA VAL A 602 43.42 15.36 43.69
C VAL A 602 42.94 13.91 43.80
N GLU A 603 43.42 13.16 44.79
CA GLU A 603 42.91 11.80 45.03
C GLU A 603 41.40 11.84 45.28
N PRO A 604 40.57 10.99 44.61
CA PRO A 604 39.12 11.03 44.73
C PRO A 604 38.61 11.00 46.17
N LYS A 605 39.22 10.17 47.02
CA LYS A 605 38.92 10.08 48.46
C LYS A 605 39.22 11.38 49.21
N THR A 606 40.34 12.01 48.93
CA THR A 606 40.74 13.30 49.54
C THR A 606 39.77 14.41 49.14
N LEU A 607 39.36 14.44 47.86
CA LEU A 607 38.33 15.36 47.39
C LEU A 607 36.96 15.07 48.04
N GLY A 608 36.56 13.80 48.15
CA GLY A 608 35.31 13.40 48.79
C GLY A 608 35.25 13.79 50.28
N SER A 609 36.33 13.59 51.04
CA SER A 609 36.46 14.07 52.43
C SER A 609 36.37 15.60 52.52
N TRP A 610 37.04 16.33 51.62
CA TRP A 610 36.93 17.78 51.58
C TRP A 610 35.50 18.25 51.31
N ILE A 611 34.82 17.63 50.34
CA ILE A 611 33.41 17.89 50.01
C ILE A 611 32.52 17.61 51.22
N ALA A 612 32.78 16.53 51.94
CA ALA A 612 32.07 16.16 53.18
C ALA A 612 32.36 17.06 54.40
N GLY A 613 33.22 18.07 54.26
CA GLY A 613 33.51 19.06 55.30
C GLY A 613 34.75 18.78 56.16
N ASP A 614 35.57 17.78 55.82
CA ASP A 614 36.81 17.49 56.55
C ASP A 614 37.90 18.55 56.28
N ASP A 615 38.75 18.79 57.29
CA ASP A 615 39.85 19.77 57.24
C ASP A 615 41.09 19.22 56.49
N VAL A 616 40.87 18.90 55.21
CA VAL A 616 41.89 18.45 54.23
C VAL A 616 42.06 19.48 53.10
N GLY A 617 41.69 20.74 53.37
CA GLY A 617 41.54 21.80 52.38
C GLY A 617 42.82 22.21 51.67
N ASP A 618 44.00 22.00 52.25
CA ASP A 618 45.28 22.42 51.66
C ASP A 618 45.55 21.77 50.30
N ALA A 619 45.23 20.47 50.15
CA ALA A 619 45.42 19.74 48.89
C ALA A 619 44.49 20.24 47.78
N VAL A 620 43.23 20.55 48.11
CA VAL A 620 42.26 21.12 47.17
C VAL A 620 42.60 22.58 46.85
N SER A 621 43.04 23.36 47.84
CA SER A 621 43.42 24.77 47.69
C SER A 621 44.66 24.95 46.82
N ALA A 622 45.59 23.99 46.84
CA ALA A 622 46.80 24.02 46.00
C ALA A 622 46.48 23.83 44.50
N VAL A 623 45.39 23.13 44.16
CA VAL A 623 44.97 22.85 42.78
C VAL A 623 43.89 23.83 42.31
N TRP A 624 42.91 24.14 43.17
CA TRP A 624 41.77 25.00 42.87
C TRP A 624 41.53 26.04 43.99
N PRO A 625 42.37 27.09 44.10
CA PRO A 625 42.22 28.14 45.11
C PRO A 625 40.83 28.80 45.11
N GLU A 626 40.26 28.99 43.93
CA GLU A 626 38.93 29.60 43.75
C GLU A 626 37.79 28.68 44.20
N MET A 627 37.95 27.37 44.07
CA MET A 627 36.97 26.40 44.57
C MET A 627 37.05 26.28 46.09
N ALA A 628 38.26 26.35 46.65
CA ALA A 628 38.50 26.37 48.09
C ALA A 628 37.93 27.63 48.77
N ALA A 629 37.85 28.75 48.06
CA ALA A 629 37.28 30.01 48.54
C ALA A 629 35.74 30.05 48.53
N ARG A 630 35.05 29.03 47.99
CA ARG A 630 33.58 28.96 48.00
C ARG A 630 33.04 28.58 49.39
N SER A 631 31.80 29.00 49.67
CA SER A 631 31.06 28.46 50.81
C SER A 631 30.90 26.94 50.67
N PRO A 632 30.76 26.19 51.78
CA PRO A 632 30.55 24.74 51.74
C PRO A 632 29.38 24.34 50.82
N GLU A 633 28.24 25.02 50.92
CA GLU A 633 27.05 24.84 50.08
C GLU A 633 27.27 25.05 48.57
N SER A 634 28.41 25.61 48.16
CA SER A 634 28.78 25.88 46.76
C SER A 634 30.01 25.08 46.28
N ARG A 635 30.44 24.07 47.05
CA ARG A 635 31.46 23.09 46.65
C ARG A 635 30.89 22.16 45.58
N MET A 636 31.69 21.88 44.56
CA MET A 636 31.32 21.05 43.40
C MET A 636 32.37 19.96 43.15
N ILE A 637 31.92 18.83 42.62
CA ILE A 637 32.70 17.72 42.06
C ILE A 637 33.13 18.13 40.64
N PRO A 638 34.43 18.28 40.34
CA PRO A 638 34.86 18.63 38.99
C PRO A 638 34.47 17.57 37.95
N ALA A 639 34.11 17.99 36.74
CA ALA A 639 33.58 17.11 35.68
C ALA A 639 34.47 15.89 35.34
N ALA A 640 35.79 15.98 35.57
CA ALA A 640 36.71 14.84 35.39
C ALA A 640 36.39 13.64 36.31
N TYR A 641 35.87 13.89 37.52
CA TYR A 641 35.48 12.82 38.45
C TYR A 641 34.14 12.20 38.06
N HIS A 642 33.22 12.98 37.50
CA HIS A 642 31.93 12.49 36.96
C HIS A 642 32.07 11.49 35.80
N ARG A 643 33.25 11.38 35.18
CA ARG A 643 33.53 10.48 34.03
C ARG A 643 34.73 9.56 34.28
N SER A 644 35.27 9.58 35.49
CA SER A 644 36.35 8.69 35.93
C SER A 644 35.88 7.24 36.07
N SER A 645 36.81 6.30 36.26
CA SER A 645 36.46 4.89 36.41
C SER A 645 35.51 4.68 37.59
N ILE A 646 34.70 3.63 37.54
CA ILE A 646 33.76 3.33 38.62
C ILE A 646 34.46 3.20 39.99
N VAL A 647 35.71 2.71 40.02
CA VAL A 647 36.54 2.63 41.23
C VAL A 647 36.94 4.02 41.75
N GLN A 648 37.32 4.93 40.86
CA GLN A 648 37.63 6.31 41.22
C GLN A 648 36.38 7.05 41.72
N ARG A 649 35.20 6.77 41.15
CA ARG A 649 33.91 7.33 41.62
C ARG A 649 33.48 6.77 42.98
N GLN A 650 33.61 5.45 43.19
CA GLN A 650 33.40 4.81 44.51
C GLN A 650 34.31 5.43 45.59
N SER A 651 35.58 5.66 45.25
CA SER A 651 36.56 6.27 46.15
C SER A 651 36.18 7.70 46.57
N LEU A 652 35.52 8.47 45.70
CA LEU A 652 35.00 9.81 46.04
C LEU A 652 33.73 9.76 46.88
N ILE A 653 32.77 8.89 46.56
CA ILE A 653 31.46 8.88 47.24
C ILE A 653 31.52 8.29 48.64
N ALA A 654 32.42 7.33 48.89
CA ALA A 654 32.56 6.65 50.18
C ALA A 654 32.74 7.60 51.39
N PRO A 655 33.66 8.57 51.40
CA PRO A 655 33.78 9.53 52.53
C PRO A 655 32.57 10.46 52.66
N ILE A 656 31.90 10.83 51.56
CA ILE A 656 30.66 11.64 51.60
C ILE A 656 29.57 10.86 52.32
N LEU A 657 29.35 9.60 51.95
CA LEU A 657 28.36 8.73 52.58
C LEU A 657 28.69 8.41 54.04
N ALA A 658 29.97 8.17 54.37
CA ALA A 658 30.39 7.91 55.75
C ALA A 658 30.22 9.10 56.70
N ARG A 659 30.02 10.32 56.17
CA ARG A 659 30.01 11.58 56.92
C ARG A 659 28.64 12.27 56.94
N LEU A 660 27.91 12.21 55.83
CA LEU A 660 26.62 12.87 55.57
C LEU A 660 25.50 11.86 55.22
N GLY A 661 25.84 10.59 55.01
CA GLY A 661 24.91 9.53 54.62
C GLY A 661 24.37 8.71 55.79
N THR A 662 23.20 8.13 55.59
CA THR A 662 22.68 6.95 56.29
C THR A 662 22.48 5.86 55.24
N VAL A 663 23.11 4.70 55.44
CA VAL A 663 23.11 3.58 54.50
C VAL A 663 22.47 2.36 55.17
N ALA A 664 21.26 2.01 54.75
CA ALA A 664 20.55 0.84 55.27
C ALA A 664 20.94 -0.44 54.52
N GLY A 665 20.97 -1.59 55.23
CA GLY A 665 21.22 -2.91 54.62
C GLY A 665 20.21 -3.35 53.55
N SER A 666 19.10 -2.62 53.38
CA SER A 666 18.15 -2.78 52.27
C SER A 666 18.60 -2.13 50.95
N GLY A 667 19.75 -1.47 50.91
CA GLY A 667 20.22 -0.69 49.76
C GLY A 667 19.78 0.78 49.77
N ARG A 668 18.85 1.18 50.64
CA ARG A 668 18.38 2.57 50.71
C ARG A 668 19.46 3.48 51.31
N VAL A 669 19.87 4.47 50.55
CA VAL A 669 20.82 5.53 50.95
C VAL A 669 20.07 6.85 51.10
N THR A 670 20.36 7.56 52.18
CA THR A 670 19.84 8.90 52.48
C THR A 670 21.03 9.82 52.75
N ILE A 671 21.14 10.97 52.11
CA ILE A 671 22.20 11.97 52.38
C ILE A 671 21.55 13.24 52.90
N ASP A 672 22.02 13.72 54.06
CA ASP A 672 21.61 14.99 54.66
C ASP A 672 22.35 16.15 53.96
N MET A 673 21.59 17.09 53.39
CA MET A 673 22.10 18.23 52.63
C MET A 673 22.20 19.51 53.46
N THR A 674 21.85 19.48 54.76
CA THR A 674 21.96 20.65 55.65
C THR A 674 23.42 21.09 55.89
N ALA A 675 24.40 20.34 55.39
CA ALA A 675 25.79 20.75 55.31
C ALA A 675 26.48 20.37 53.98
N SER A 676 27.05 21.38 53.33
CA SER A 676 28.37 21.34 52.66
C SER A 676 28.57 20.84 51.21
N VAL A 677 27.54 20.64 50.37
CA VAL A 677 27.74 20.34 48.92
C VAL A 677 26.69 21.00 48.02
N ALA A 678 27.07 21.38 46.80
CA ALA A 678 26.11 21.73 45.74
C ALA A 678 25.24 20.51 45.37
N LYS A 679 23.96 20.56 45.78
CA LYS A 679 23.00 19.45 45.70
C LYS A 679 22.91 18.80 44.32
N ASP A 680 22.66 19.59 43.28
CA ASP A 680 22.36 19.06 41.94
C ASP A 680 23.56 18.34 41.30
N ASP A 681 24.76 18.81 41.61
CA ASP A 681 26.02 18.21 41.14
C ASP A 681 26.32 16.87 41.85
N LEU A 682 25.99 16.74 43.14
CA LEU A 682 26.03 15.45 43.84
C LEU A 682 24.96 14.48 43.33
N VAL A 683 23.77 14.97 42.98
CA VAL A 683 22.69 14.16 42.38
C VAL A 683 23.13 13.58 41.04
N ASP A 684 23.66 14.41 40.13
CA ASP A 684 24.16 13.94 38.84
C ASP A 684 25.37 13.00 39.01
N PHE A 685 26.21 13.22 40.01
CA PHE A 685 27.29 12.29 40.34
C PHE A 685 26.75 10.92 40.79
N ILE A 686 25.69 10.87 41.60
CA ILE A 686 25.03 9.60 41.98
C ILE A 686 24.40 8.91 40.76
N ARG A 687 23.77 9.68 39.85
CA ARG A 687 23.18 9.13 38.60
C ARG A 687 24.23 8.48 37.68
N THR A 688 25.51 8.86 37.76
CA THR A 688 26.59 8.15 37.02
C THR A 688 26.75 6.66 37.39
N PHE A 689 26.15 6.22 38.50
CA PHE A 689 26.09 4.81 38.91
C PHE A 689 24.85 4.05 38.40
N GLY A 690 23.99 4.67 37.57
CA GLY A 690 22.77 4.06 37.06
C GLY A 690 21.58 4.11 38.04
N TYR A 691 21.70 4.83 39.15
CA TYR A 691 20.66 4.91 40.19
C TYR A 691 19.67 6.04 39.94
N ARG A 692 18.38 5.76 40.23
CA ARG A 692 17.34 6.79 40.35
C ARG A 692 17.50 7.53 41.67
N VAL A 693 17.43 8.86 41.61
CA VAL A 693 17.71 9.75 42.75
C VAL A 693 16.55 10.68 42.99
N PHE A 694 15.92 10.55 44.16
CA PHE A 694 14.90 11.48 44.65
C PHE A 694 15.54 12.55 45.53
N THR A 695 14.97 13.76 45.54
CA THR A 695 15.47 14.84 46.40
C THR A 695 14.36 15.66 47.03
N THR A 696 14.64 16.19 48.22
CA THR A 696 13.92 17.29 48.87
C THR A 696 14.89 18.43 49.13
N ASP A 697 14.45 19.56 49.67
CA ASP A 697 15.34 20.71 49.98
C ASP A 697 16.44 20.34 50.99
N GLU A 698 16.19 19.36 51.85
CA GLU A 698 17.09 18.96 52.96
C GLU A 698 17.80 17.61 52.72
N VAL A 699 17.32 16.78 51.78
CA VAL A 699 17.74 15.36 51.69
C VAL A 699 17.85 14.86 50.24
N ILE A 700 18.87 14.05 49.95
CA ILE A 700 18.95 13.18 48.76
C ILE A 700 18.62 11.74 49.17
N THR A 701 17.90 10.98 48.34
CA THR A 701 17.57 9.58 48.59
C THR A 701 17.68 8.75 47.30
N PHE A 702 18.30 7.58 47.38
CA PHE A 702 18.38 6.62 46.28
C PHE A 702 18.44 5.18 46.81
N VAL A 703 18.25 4.20 45.93
CA VAL A 703 18.46 2.78 46.23
C VAL A 703 19.70 2.31 45.47
N ALA A 704 20.67 1.80 46.22
CA ALA A 704 21.95 1.33 45.73
C ALA A 704 22.13 -0.17 45.97
N ASP A 705 23.04 -0.74 45.19
CA ASP A 705 23.52 -2.11 45.34
C ASP A 705 25.04 -2.12 45.55
N ARG A 706 25.63 -3.31 45.59
CA ARG A 706 27.07 -3.53 45.71
C ARG A 706 27.94 -2.77 44.70
N THR A 707 27.39 -2.23 43.61
CA THR A 707 28.11 -1.36 42.65
C THR A 707 28.61 -0.06 43.31
N LEU A 708 27.97 0.39 44.39
CA LEU A 708 28.43 1.54 45.19
C LEU A 708 29.65 1.24 46.06
N ASN A 709 29.93 -0.05 46.32
CA ASN A 709 31.12 -0.54 47.05
C ASN A 709 31.33 0.10 48.44
N VAL A 710 30.25 0.25 49.20
CA VAL A 710 30.25 0.67 50.61
C VAL A 710 29.51 -0.36 51.48
N PHE A 711 29.72 -0.30 52.80
CA PHE A 711 28.94 -1.05 53.78
C PHE A 711 27.79 -0.19 54.32
N ALA A 712 26.73 -0.84 54.76
CA ALA A 712 25.66 -0.22 55.54
C ALA A 712 26.12 0.11 56.96
N ASP A 713 25.40 1.02 57.64
CA ASP A 713 25.75 1.51 58.99
C ASP A 713 25.64 0.41 60.07
N ASP A 714 24.89 -0.66 59.78
CA ASP A 714 24.79 -1.89 60.58
C ASP A 714 25.93 -2.89 60.30
N GLY A 715 26.84 -2.57 59.37
CA GLY A 715 27.98 -3.38 58.96
C GLY A 715 27.67 -4.42 57.88
N LEU A 716 26.44 -4.47 57.34
CA LEU A 716 26.08 -5.38 56.25
C LEU A 716 26.58 -4.89 54.90
N ALA A 717 26.78 -5.82 53.96
CA ALA A 717 26.99 -5.48 52.56
C ALA A 717 25.66 -5.07 51.89
N LEU A 718 25.72 -4.17 50.91
CA LEU A 718 24.57 -3.78 50.11
C LEU A 718 24.02 -4.96 49.27
N PRO A 719 22.75 -4.89 48.81
CA PRO A 719 22.15 -5.92 47.95
C PRO A 719 22.95 -6.28 46.71
N GLU A 720 22.68 -7.48 46.17
CA GLU A 720 23.32 -7.99 44.94
C GLU A 720 23.01 -7.16 43.69
N ALA A 721 21.80 -6.58 43.62
CA ALA A 721 21.30 -5.72 42.57
C ALA A 721 20.18 -4.82 43.12
N VAL A 722 19.99 -3.64 42.53
CA VAL A 722 18.81 -2.78 42.77
C VAL A 722 17.53 -3.50 42.26
N PRO A 723 16.40 -3.49 43.00
CA PRO A 723 15.15 -4.11 42.58
C PRO A 723 14.60 -3.57 41.25
N ASP A 724 13.89 -4.40 40.48
CA ASP A 724 13.38 -4.00 39.15
C ASP A 724 12.44 -2.78 39.19
N SER A 725 11.67 -2.61 40.27
CA SER A 725 10.82 -1.43 40.51
C SER A 725 11.60 -0.12 40.66
N GLU A 726 12.89 -0.20 40.97
CA GLU A 726 13.83 0.92 41.10
C GLU A 726 14.78 1.01 39.90
N ARG A 727 14.73 0.05 38.95
CA ARG A 727 15.45 0.06 37.65
C ARG A 727 14.68 0.78 36.53
N ALA A 728 13.54 1.38 36.85
CA ALA A 728 12.65 2.05 35.93
C ALA A 728 12.33 3.47 36.43
N MET A 729 12.23 4.41 35.50
CA MET A 729 11.91 5.82 35.74
C MET A 729 10.48 6.13 35.27
N PRO A 730 9.46 6.18 36.15
CA PRO A 730 8.08 6.46 35.75
C PRO A 730 7.96 7.79 35.04
N VAL A 731 7.16 7.84 33.98
CA VAL A 731 6.71 9.09 33.37
C VAL A 731 5.48 9.56 34.13
N VAL A 732 5.51 10.80 34.63
CA VAL A 732 4.45 11.41 35.45
C VAL A 732 3.77 12.56 34.73
N SER A 733 4.55 13.32 33.94
CA SER A 733 4.25 14.44 33.01
C SER A 733 4.49 14.14 31.52
N ILE A 734 3.62 14.60 30.62
CA ILE A 734 3.86 14.92 29.20
C ILE A 734 2.82 15.99 28.88
N SER A 735 3.20 17.26 28.99
CA SER A 735 2.32 18.38 28.65
C SER A 735 2.89 19.13 27.46
N GLU A 736 2.04 19.54 26.52
CA GLU A 736 2.40 20.55 25.52
C GLU A 736 2.88 21.82 26.24
N VAL A 737 3.91 22.47 25.70
CA VAL A 737 4.50 23.70 26.25
C VAL A 737 4.73 24.73 25.16
N ASP A 738 4.82 26.01 25.57
CA ASP A 738 5.34 27.08 24.73
C ASP A 738 6.67 26.65 24.09
N TYR A 739 6.87 27.03 22.83
CA TYR A 739 7.89 26.41 22.02
C TYR A 739 9.32 26.66 22.49
N GLU A 740 10.12 25.59 22.54
CA GLU A 740 11.57 25.63 22.70
C GLU A 740 12.24 24.92 21.50
N PRO A 741 13.33 25.45 20.91
CA PRO A 741 13.93 24.88 19.69
C PRO A 741 14.29 23.39 19.73
N VAL A 742 14.03 22.65 18.62
CA VAL A 742 14.25 21.19 18.50
C VAL A 742 15.36 20.76 17.43
N GLN A 743 16.15 19.66 17.50
CA GLN A 743 17.17 19.02 16.59
C GLN A 743 17.52 17.51 16.87
N CYS A 744 17.86 16.67 15.88
CA CYS A 744 18.39 15.30 16.06
C CYS A 744 19.91 15.18 16.20
N ILE A 745 20.31 14.04 16.76
CA ILE A 745 21.51 13.29 16.36
C ILE A 745 21.13 11.86 15.91
N SER A 746 22.01 11.22 15.14
CA SER A 746 22.07 9.77 14.97
C SER A 746 23.36 9.25 15.60
N VAL A 747 23.34 8.05 16.17
CA VAL A 747 24.49 7.45 16.88
C VAL A 747 24.76 6.02 16.41
N ASP A 748 26.00 5.54 16.55
CA ASP A 748 26.42 4.18 16.17
C ASP A 748 26.17 3.09 17.23
N SER A 749 25.42 3.40 18.30
CA SER A 749 25.08 2.43 19.34
C SER A 749 24.22 1.27 18.78
N PRO A 750 24.43 0.00 19.22
CA PRO A 750 23.75 -1.16 18.64
C PRO A 750 22.24 -1.18 18.83
N ASP A 751 21.72 -0.55 19.88
CA ASP A 751 20.30 -0.38 20.17
C ASP A 751 19.76 1.00 19.76
N HIS A 752 20.60 1.81 19.10
CA HIS A 752 20.32 3.19 18.69
C HIS A 752 19.91 4.13 19.84
N SER A 753 20.29 3.78 21.08
CA SER A 753 20.06 4.60 22.26
C SER A 753 21.19 5.58 22.57
N TYR A 754 20.85 6.65 23.29
CA TYR A 754 21.81 7.55 23.93
C TYR A 754 21.21 8.19 25.20
N LEU A 755 22.06 8.77 26.04
CA LEU A 755 21.65 9.41 27.29
C LEU A 755 21.51 10.93 27.15
N THR A 756 20.39 11.47 27.61
CA THR A 756 20.20 12.91 27.80
C THR A 756 20.61 13.32 29.23
N GLY A 757 20.73 14.62 29.51
CA GLY A 757 21.10 15.14 30.82
C GLY A 757 20.10 14.72 31.90
N GLY A 758 20.62 14.49 33.12
CA GLY A 758 19.88 13.76 34.15
C GLY A 758 19.75 12.25 33.88
N PHE A 759 20.49 11.74 32.88
CA PHE A 759 20.73 10.33 32.58
C PHE A 759 19.48 9.56 32.11
N LEU A 760 18.56 10.23 31.40
CA LEU A 760 17.40 9.59 30.79
C LEU A 760 17.78 8.91 29.45
N VAL A 761 17.33 7.68 29.24
CA VAL A 761 17.57 6.91 28.02
C VAL A 761 16.59 7.33 26.91
N THR A 762 17.10 7.55 25.69
CA THR A 762 16.29 7.91 24.52
C THR A 762 16.79 7.24 23.23
N HIS A 763 16.07 7.36 22.10
CA HIS A 763 16.31 6.57 20.87
C HIS A 763 16.29 7.42 19.58
N ASN A 764 17.20 7.16 18.64
CA ASN A 764 17.29 7.85 17.34
C ASN A 764 15.97 7.85 16.54
N THR A 765 15.72 8.83 15.66
CA THR A 765 14.75 8.74 14.54
C THR A 765 15.39 8.12 13.29
N GLY A 766 14.61 7.51 12.39
CA GLY A 766 15.21 6.91 11.18
C GLY A 766 14.27 6.54 10.05
N SER A 767 14.61 7.02 8.85
CA SER A 767 14.17 6.49 7.54
C SER A 767 15.21 6.76 6.44
N ASP A 768 16.51 6.49 6.67
CA ASP A 768 17.52 6.72 5.63
C ASP A 768 17.45 5.66 4.49
N HIS A 769 16.95 6.08 3.33
CA HIS A 769 16.84 5.26 2.12
C HIS A 769 18.18 4.98 1.40
N SER A 770 19.28 5.58 1.85
CA SER A 770 20.63 5.47 1.25
C SER A 770 21.05 4.04 0.93
N GLN A 771 20.92 3.11 1.89
CA GLN A 771 21.39 1.74 1.73
C GLN A 771 20.62 0.96 0.64
N ALA A 772 19.30 1.14 0.56
CA ALA A 772 18.45 0.52 -0.45
C ALA A 772 18.79 0.99 -1.88
N VAL A 773 19.07 2.29 -2.00
CA VAL A 773 19.43 2.92 -3.28
C VAL A 773 20.82 2.50 -3.74
N LEU A 774 21.82 2.50 -2.85
CA LEU A 774 23.17 2.01 -3.15
C LEU A 774 23.19 0.52 -3.51
N ALA A 775 22.45 -0.32 -2.78
CA ALA A 775 22.31 -1.74 -3.07
C ALA A 775 21.68 -2.00 -4.45
N SER A 776 20.84 -1.08 -4.93
CA SER A 776 20.25 -1.09 -6.28
C SER A 776 21.16 -0.52 -7.38
N GLY A 777 22.41 -0.17 -7.07
CA GLY A 777 23.33 0.50 -8.00
C GLY A 777 22.99 1.97 -8.28
N GLY A 778 22.15 2.58 -7.45
CA GLY A 778 21.86 4.01 -7.49
C GLY A 778 22.93 4.85 -6.79
N GLN A 779 22.75 6.17 -6.87
CA GLN A 779 23.62 7.17 -6.24
C GLN A 779 22.85 8.00 -5.21
N ILE A 780 23.57 8.61 -4.27
CA ILE A 780 23.03 9.55 -3.29
C ILE A 780 23.66 10.91 -3.56
N ALA A 781 22.86 11.97 -3.51
CA ALA A 781 23.32 13.34 -3.48
C ALA A 781 22.79 14.00 -2.21
N SER A 782 23.68 14.51 -1.35
CA SER A 782 23.26 15.29 -0.18
C SER A 782 22.87 16.70 -0.62
N LEU A 783 21.79 17.23 -0.03
CA LEU A 783 21.44 18.64 -0.16
C LEU A 783 22.57 19.58 0.35
N ASP A 784 23.50 19.09 1.18
CA ASP A 784 24.67 19.85 1.65
C ASP A 784 25.68 20.13 0.53
N ASP A 785 25.94 19.13 -0.31
CA ASP A 785 26.89 19.23 -1.41
C ASP A 785 26.27 20.01 -2.57
N ILE A 786 24.96 19.84 -2.76
CA ILE A 786 24.13 20.58 -3.70
C ILE A 786 24.03 22.06 -3.30
N SER A 787 23.78 22.39 -2.02
CA SER A 787 23.62 23.78 -1.56
C SER A 787 24.92 24.59 -1.51
N LYS A 788 26.07 23.92 -1.48
CA LYS A 788 27.40 24.53 -1.71
C LYS A 788 27.68 24.83 -3.19
N SER A 789 26.85 24.32 -4.12
CA SER A 789 27.00 24.51 -5.56
C SER A 789 26.24 25.75 -6.07
N ASP A 790 26.88 26.53 -6.94
CA ASP A 790 26.33 27.77 -7.48
C ASP A 790 25.20 27.50 -8.50
N GLY A 791 23.96 27.80 -8.12
CA GLY A 791 22.81 27.71 -9.02
C GLY A 791 22.57 26.34 -9.63
N VAL A 792 22.81 25.26 -8.89
CA VAL A 792 22.55 23.88 -9.36
C VAL A 792 21.08 23.63 -9.73
N PHE A 793 20.16 24.37 -9.08
CA PHE A 793 18.73 24.45 -9.38
C PHE A 793 18.32 25.83 -9.95
N ASP A 794 19.24 26.52 -10.63
CA ASP A 794 18.93 27.78 -11.30
C ASP A 794 17.99 27.55 -12.51
N PRO A 795 16.81 28.21 -12.55
CA PRO A 795 15.83 27.99 -13.62
C PRO A 795 16.34 28.27 -15.03
N ILE A 796 17.17 29.30 -15.21
CA ILE A 796 17.74 29.61 -16.52
C ILE A 796 18.75 28.51 -16.90
N ARG A 797 19.56 28.05 -15.94
CA ARG A 797 20.58 27.00 -16.17
C ARG A 797 19.99 25.68 -16.62
N PHE A 798 18.92 25.18 -15.97
CA PHE A 798 18.33 23.89 -16.37
C PHE A 798 17.35 23.98 -17.55
N MET A 799 16.73 25.14 -17.82
CA MET A 799 15.86 25.32 -18.98
C MET A 799 16.67 25.50 -20.28
N MET A 800 17.73 26.32 -20.29
CA MET A 800 18.46 26.64 -21.53
C MET A 800 19.23 25.44 -22.12
N LYS A 801 19.66 24.49 -21.28
CA LYS A 801 20.33 23.25 -21.72
C LYS A 801 19.47 22.36 -22.62
N GLN A 802 18.14 22.38 -22.46
CA GLN A 802 17.20 21.64 -23.33
C GLN A 802 17.26 22.15 -24.79
N ASN A 803 17.36 23.47 -24.95
CA ASN A 803 17.27 24.13 -26.25
C ASN A 803 18.47 23.80 -27.15
N THR A 804 19.65 23.59 -26.55
CA THR A 804 20.87 23.19 -27.29
C THR A 804 20.85 21.73 -27.74
N ASP A 805 20.24 20.82 -26.96
CA ASP A 805 20.24 19.38 -27.26
C ASP A 805 19.14 18.97 -28.27
N LYS A 806 18.00 19.68 -28.32
CA LYS A 806 16.88 19.38 -29.24
C LYS A 806 16.76 20.33 -30.44
N GLY A 807 17.45 21.48 -30.43
CA GLY A 807 17.35 22.48 -31.50
C GLY A 807 16.03 23.26 -31.55
N GLU A 808 15.16 23.06 -30.56
CA GLU A 808 13.93 23.83 -30.37
C GLU A 808 14.19 24.95 -29.36
N ALA A 809 13.77 26.17 -29.69
CA ALA A 809 13.77 27.28 -28.74
C ALA A 809 12.58 27.14 -27.77
N GLY A 810 12.72 26.31 -26.75
CA GLY A 810 11.89 26.39 -25.55
C GLY A 810 11.92 27.83 -25.05
N SER A 811 10.75 28.45 -24.89
CA SER A 811 10.67 29.91 -24.92
C SER A 811 11.54 30.55 -23.83
N VAL A 812 12.41 31.46 -24.26
CA VAL A 812 13.28 32.28 -23.40
C VAL A 812 12.48 32.91 -22.25
N GLN A 813 11.25 33.34 -22.57
CA GLN A 813 10.22 33.76 -21.62
C GLN A 813 9.98 32.76 -20.47
N SER A 814 9.81 31.47 -20.74
CA SER A 814 9.51 30.46 -19.70
C SER A 814 10.63 30.32 -18.67
N ALA A 815 11.89 30.50 -19.09
CA ALA A 815 13.06 30.46 -18.22
C ALA A 815 13.15 31.72 -17.35
N ALA A 816 12.95 32.90 -17.96
CA ALA A 816 12.86 34.17 -17.25
C ALA A 816 11.70 34.20 -16.24
N ASP A 817 10.51 33.72 -16.62
CA ASP A 817 9.33 33.64 -15.75
C ASP A 817 9.54 32.71 -14.54
N LEU A 818 10.25 31.59 -14.72
CA LEU A 818 10.52 30.66 -13.61
C LEU A 818 11.59 31.21 -12.66
N ALA A 819 12.62 31.89 -13.19
CA ALA A 819 13.60 32.61 -12.39
C ALA A 819 12.97 33.78 -11.62
N ALA A 820 12.13 34.59 -12.29
CA ALA A 820 11.36 35.66 -11.65
C ALA A 820 10.46 35.12 -10.53
N SER A 821 9.72 34.04 -10.80
CA SER A 821 8.85 33.40 -9.79
C SER A 821 9.62 32.82 -8.59
N ALA A 822 10.81 32.26 -8.81
CA ALA A 822 11.67 31.79 -7.70
C ALA A 822 12.14 32.96 -6.82
N ILE A 823 12.58 34.06 -7.43
CA ILE A 823 13.01 35.28 -6.71
C ILE A 823 11.84 35.93 -5.97
N LEU A 824 10.67 36.04 -6.60
CA LEU A 824 9.47 36.61 -5.99
C LEU A 824 8.94 35.73 -4.87
N GLN A 825 9.04 34.40 -4.96
CA GLN A 825 8.71 33.51 -3.85
C GLN A 825 9.65 33.72 -2.66
N ILE A 826 10.98 33.76 -2.89
CA ILE A 826 11.96 34.09 -1.84
C ILE A 826 11.63 35.45 -1.20
N ASN A 827 11.21 36.40 -2.03
CA ASN A 827 10.91 37.79 -1.73
C ASN A 827 12.04 38.49 -0.94
N PRO A 828 13.17 38.81 -1.61
CA PRO A 828 14.23 39.67 -1.05
C PRO A 828 13.83 41.16 -1.02
N PHE A 829 12.64 41.51 -1.52
CA PHE A 829 12.16 42.90 -1.65
C PHE A 829 11.23 43.31 -0.49
N GLY A 830 10.72 42.36 0.28
CA GLY A 830 9.78 42.63 1.38
C GLY A 830 8.44 43.14 0.85
N ARG A 831 8.05 44.36 1.21
CA ARG A 831 6.79 44.98 0.78
C ARG A 831 6.86 45.56 -0.63
N ASP A 832 8.06 45.75 -1.17
CA ASP A 832 8.29 46.40 -2.47
C ASP A 832 8.22 45.39 -3.65
N ALA A 833 7.79 44.15 -3.40
CA ALA A 833 7.84 43.05 -4.37
C ALA A 833 6.97 43.30 -5.61
N ASP A 834 5.74 43.74 -5.41
CA ASP A 834 4.76 44.01 -6.48
C ASP A 834 5.22 45.16 -7.40
N ASP A 835 5.85 46.19 -6.82
CA ASP A 835 6.43 47.32 -7.57
C ASP A 835 7.61 46.88 -8.47
N TYR A 836 8.29 45.79 -8.11
CA TYR A 836 9.47 45.28 -8.81
C TYR A 836 9.21 44.10 -9.76
N GLU A 837 8.07 43.42 -9.68
CA GLU A 837 7.75 42.23 -10.49
C GLU A 837 7.95 42.46 -12.00
N VAL A 838 7.37 43.54 -12.54
CA VAL A 838 7.39 43.85 -13.98
C VAL A 838 8.81 44.17 -14.46
N LEU A 839 9.57 44.93 -13.67
CA LEU A 839 10.96 45.28 -13.99
C LEU A 839 11.88 44.05 -13.88
N LEU A 840 11.70 43.22 -12.86
CA LEU A 840 12.45 41.99 -12.66
C LEU A 840 12.28 41.02 -13.84
N ASN A 841 11.04 40.71 -14.24
CA ASN A 841 10.79 39.80 -15.36
C ASN A 841 11.38 40.37 -16.66
N ARG A 842 11.14 41.66 -16.95
CA ARG A 842 11.72 42.34 -18.12
C ARG A 842 13.27 42.28 -18.13
N GLY A 843 13.91 42.48 -16.99
CA GLY A 843 15.36 42.42 -16.86
C GLY A 843 15.91 41.01 -17.09
N LEU A 844 15.29 40.01 -16.49
CA LEU A 844 15.68 38.60 -16.68
C LEU A 844 15.49 38.15 -18.12
N LEU A 845 14.38 38.52 -18.77
CA LEU A 845 14.12 38.24 -20.18
C LEU A 845 15.23 38.81 -21.08
N PHE A 846 15.57 40.09 -20.92
CA PHE A 846 16.67 40.70 -21.66
C PHE A 846 18.01 39.98 -21.42
N GLY A 847 18.30 39.58 -20.18
CA GLY A 847 19.51 38.84 -19.87
C GLY A 847 19.58 37.48 -20.57
N VAL A 848 18.48 36.75 -20.65
CA VAL A 848 18.41 35.45 -21.36
C VAL A 848 18.46 35.64 -22.89
N ASP A 849 17.82 36.68 -23.45
CA ASP A 849 17.94 37.05 -24.87
C ASP A 849 19.39 37.40 -25.26
N ASN A 850 20.17 37.96 -24.33
CA ASN A 850 21.61 38.19 -24.48
C ASN A 850 22.49 36.96 -24.18
N GLY A 851 21.89 35.78 -24.02
CA GLY A 851 22.58 34.50 -23.91
C GLY A 851 22.98 34.08 -22.49
N ALA A 852 22.36 34.63 -21.44
CA ALA A 852 22.63 34.21 -20.07
C ALA A 852 22.39 32.71 -19.83
N GLN A 853 23.30 32.09 -19.09
CA GLN A 853 23.28 30.68 -18.69
C GLN A 853 22.84 30.48 -17.24
N CYS A 854 22.72 31.56 -16.46
CA CYS A 854 22.21 31.57 -15.09
C CYS A 854 21.62 32.95 -14.74
N THR A 855 20.83 33.01 -13.67
CA THR A 855 20.11 34.21 -13.22
C THR A 855 21.04 35.38 -12.90
N GLY A 856 22.16 35.15 -12.22
CA GLY A 856 23.14 36.18 -11.89
C GLY A 856 23.87 36.73 -13.11
N GLN A 857 24.07 35.92 -14.16
CA GLN A 857 24.59 36.42 -15.44
C GLN A 857 23.54 37.29 -16.15
N ALA A 858 22.26 36.90 -16.14
CA ALA A 858 21.17 37.69 -16.70
C ALA A 858 21.09 39.09 -16.04
N LEU A 859 21.14 39.14 -14.70
CA LEU A 859 21.20 40.40 -13.95
C LEU A 859 22.45 41.24 -14.24
N SER A 860 23.58 40.59 -14.53
CA SER A 860 24.83 41.30 -14.90
C SER A 860 24.78 41.90 -16.31
N PHE A 861 24.04 41.28 -17.25
CA PHE A 861 23.74 41.91 -18.54
C PHE A 861 22.81 43.12 -18.40
N VAL A 862 21.83 43.08 -17.48
CA VAL A 862 20.99 44.24 -17.15
C VAL A 862 21.85 45.39 -16.61
N GLU A 863 22.72 45.12 -15.63
CA GLU A 863 23.62 46.11 -15.03
C GLU A 863 24.52 46.80 -16.07
N ALA A 864 25.08 46.02 -17.01
CA ALA A 864 25.92 46.54 -18.09
C ALA A 864 25.15 47.41 -19.12
N ASN A 865 23.83 47.23 -19.26
CA ASN A 865 23.00 47.87 -20.28
C ASN A 865 21.88 48.76 -19.70
N LEU A 866 22.01 49.24 -18.45
CA LEU A 866 21.06 50.17 -17.82
C LEU A 866 20.83 51.48 -18.59
N GLY A 867 21.73 51.85 -19.50
CA GLY A 867 21.55 52.99 -20.42
C GLY A 867 20.52 52.74 -21.52
N GLU A 868 20.24 51.48 -21.85
CA GLU A 868 19.28 51.05 -22.88
C GLU A 868 17.99 50.50 -22.27
N LEU A 869 18.07 49.79 -21.14
CA LEU A 869 16.90 49.18 -20.49
C LEU A 869 16.00 50.17 -19.73
N ALA A 870 16.59 51.13 -19.04
CA ALA A 870 15.85 52.09 -18.23
C ALA A 870 15.27 53.21 -19.12
N HIS A 871 13.96 53.40 -19.09
CA HIS A 871 13.28 54.47 -19.84
C HIS A 871 13.13 55.75 -19.01
N THR A 872 13.20 55.63 -17.68
CA THR A 872 13.26 56.75 -16.76
C THR A 872 14.45 56.61 -15.79
N ASP A 873 14.87 57.70 -15.15
CA ASP A 873 15.89 57.62 -14.10
C ASP A 873 15.40 56.81 -12.88
N ARG A 874 14.08 56.77 -12.64
CA ARG A 874 13.47 55.91 -11.62
C ARG A 874 13.62 54.43 -11.97
N ASP A 875 13.36 54.04 -13.22
CA ASP A 875 13.57 52.64 -13.68
C ASP A 875 15.02 52.21 -13.43
N ARG A 876 15.99 53.11 -13.66
CA ARG A 876 17.42 52.86 -13.43
C ARG A 876 17.71 52.65 -11.94
N GLU A 877 17.16 53.47 -11.06
CA GLU A 877 17.30 53.30 -9.61
C GLU A 877 16.66 51.99 -9.14
N ASP A 878 15.46 51.67 -9.62
CA ASP A 878 14.73 50.45 -9.27
C ASP A 878 15.46 49.18 -9.76
N PHE A 879 16.03 49.16 -10.98
CA PHE A 879 16.89 48.05 -11.43
C PHE A 879 18.13 47.86 -10.54
N ILE A 880 18.78 48.94 -10.12
CA ILE A 880 19.95 48.88 -9.21
C ILE A 880 19.53 48.30 -7.85
N GLN A 881 18.36 48.70 -7.32
CA GLN A 881 17.82 48.15 -6.07
C GLN A 881 17.51 46.66 -6.18
N ILE A 882 16.84 46.24 -7.27
CA ILE A 882 16.50 44.83 -7.54
C ILE A 882 17.78 43.96 -7.55
N ILE A 883 18.78 44.35 -8.35
CA ILE A 883 20.05 43.61 -8.47
C ILE A 883 20.80 43.56 -7.13
N SER A 884 20.83 44.69 -6.41
CA SER A 884 21.48 44.80 -5.10
C SER A 884 20.84 43.86 -4.06
N ARG A 885 19.51 43.88 -3.90
CA ARG A 885 18.80 43.03 -2.93
C ARG A 885 18.91 41.55 -3.27
N ILE A 886 18.85 41.17 -4.55
CA ILE A 886 19.08 39.77 -4.97
C ILE A 886 20.50 39.32 -4.61
N ARG A 887 21.53 40.10 -4.97
CA ARG A 887 22.93 39.78 -4.63
C ARG A 887 23.14 39.66 -3.12
N GLN A 888 22.53 40.54 -2.32
CA GLN A 888 22.56 40.44 -0.85
C GLN A 888 21.90 39.14 -0.35
N ALA A 889 20.75 38.76 -0.90
CA ALA A 889 20.06 37.52 -0.52
C ALA A 889 20.87 36.24 -0.83
N THR A 890 21.70 36.25 -1.88
CA THR A 890 22.53 35.08 -2.29
C THR A 890 23.66 34.71 -1.32
N HIS A 891 23.77 35.36 -0.16
CA HIS A 891 24.62 34.89 0.96
C HIS A 891 24.01 33.68 1.68
N SER A 892 22.70 33.44 1.56
CA SER A 892 22.07 32.20 2.03
C SER A 892 22.38 31.04 1.06
N PRO A 893 22.91 29.89 1.53
CA PRO A 893 23.19 28.74 0.66
C PRO A 893 21.96 28.23 -0.10
N ALA A 894 20.79 28.23 0.53
CA ALA A 894 19.54 27.82 -0.11
C ALA A 894 19.22 28.74 -1.31
N ILE A 895 19.32 30.05 -1.12
CA ILE A 895 19.10 31.04 -2.18
C ILE A 895 20.18 30.92 -3.27
N ARG A 896 21.45 30.67 -2.89
CA ARG A 896 22.56 30.52 -3.83
C ARG A 896 22.45 29.26 -4.71
N SER A 897 21.84 28.20 -4.20
CA SER A 897 21.57 26.98 -4.97
C SER A 897 20.47 27.17 -6.03
N VAL A 898 19.57 28.14 -5.82
CA VAL A 898 18.46 28.53 -6.70
C VAL A 898 18.84 29.69 -7.64
N ILE A 899 19.78 30.56 -7.26
CA ILE A 899 20.21 31.72 -8.04
C ILE A 899 21.71 31.57 -8.32
N GLY A 900 22.05 31.07 -9.51
CA GLY A 900 23.43 30.91 -9.95
C GLY A 900 24.06 32.24 -10.35
N MET A 901 25.30 32.47 -9.93
CA MET A 901 26.09 33.65 -10.29
C MET A 901 27.23 33.33 -11.25
N ASP A 902 27.68 32.07 -11.30
CA ASP A 902 28.72 31.59 -12.20
C ASP A 902 28.08 30.84 -13.38
N PRO A 903 28.24 31.32 -14.63
CA PRO A 903 27.66 30.65 -15.81
C PRO A 903 28.37 29.35 -16.18
N THR A 904 29.54 29.03 -15.59
CA THR A 904 30.32 27.82 -15.90
C THR A 904 29.95 26.61 -15.04
N THR A 905 29.23 26.79 -13.93
CA THR A 905 28.82 25.69 -13.05
C THR A 905 27.87 24.72 -13.76
N ALA A 906 28.08 23.42 -13.55
CA ALA A 906 27.24 22.38 -14.14
C ALA A 906 25.86 22.31 -13.46
N PRO A 907 24.76 22.15 -14.23
CA PRO A 907 23.44 21.85 -13.66
C PRO A 907 23.38 20.40 -13.13
N LEU A 908 22.32 20.09 -12.37
CA LEU A 908 22.05 18.75 -11.82
C LEU A 908 22.31 17.62 -12.84
N GLY A 909 23.25 16.72 -12.51
CA GLY A 909 23.54 15.52 -13.27
C GLY A 909 22.72 14.33 -12.79
N VAL A 910 22.05 13.64 -13.72
CA VAL A 910 21.21 12.46 -13.41
C VAL A 910 21.80 11.21 -14.04
N ALA A 911 22.12 10.23 -13.18
CA ALA A 911 22.59 8.91 -13.57
C ALA A 911 21.52 8.10 -14.32
N GLU A 912 21.92 6.99 -14.94
CA GLU A 912 20.96 6.10 -15.64
C GLU A 912 20.01 5.34 -14.70
N GLY A 913 20.39 5.19 -13.43
CA GLY A 913 19.60 4.51 -12.38
C GLY A 913 18.88 5.47 -11.43
N THR A 914 18.72 5.04 -10.18
CA THR A 914 18.10 5.83 -9.11
C THR A 914 19.08 6.86 -8.53
N THR A 915 18.63 8.10 -8.35
CA THR A 915 19.32 9.17 -7.62
C THR A 915 18.49 9.57 -6.40
N LEU A 916 18.98 9.31 -5.20
CA LEU A 916 18.37 9.81 -3.96
C LEU A 916 18.94 11.19 -3.64
N ILE A 917 18.09 12.22 -3.64
CA ILE A 917 18.41 13.53 -3.08
C ILE A 917 17.84 13.57 -1.67
N LYS A 918 18.71 13.45 -0.67
CA LYS A 918 18.29 13.53 0.74
C LYS A 918 18.70 14.87 1.35
N VAL A 919 17.88 15.37 2.28
CA VAL A 919 18.34 16.44 3.17
C VAL A 919 19.44 15.86 4.05
N GLY A 920 20.63 16.48 4.01
CA GLY A 920 21.76 16.07 4.81
C GLY A 920 21.79 16.80 6.15
N GLU A 921 22.94 17.33 6.51
CA GLU A 921 23.16 18.09 7.75
C GLU A 921 22.54 19.50 7.70
N SER A 922 22.25 20.04 6.50
CA SER A 922 21.78 21.41 6.28
C SER A 922 20.28 21.58 6.56
N HIS A 923 19.94 22.67 7.26
CA HIS A 923 18.56 23.05 7.57
C HIS A 923 17.78 23.50 6.31
N LEU A 924 16.67 22.82 6.00
CA LEU A 924 15.58 23.32 5.12
C LEU A 924 14.39 23.73 6.00
N ASP A 925 14.20 25.04 6.20
CA ASP A 925 13.18 25.66 7.07
C ASP A 925 11.84 25.55 6.37
N LEU A 926 10.95 24.65 6.77
CA LEU A 926 9.70 24.43 6.04
C LEU A 926 8.54 24.83 6.95
N PRO A 927 7.53 25.57 6.45
CA PRO A 927 6.38 25.91 7.28
C PRO A 927 5.60 24.65 7.67
N GLN A 928 4.84 24.73 8.77
CA GLN A 928 3.91 23.66 9.17
C GLN A 928 3.01 23.25 7.99
N PRO A 929 2.67 21.96 7.84
CA PRO A 929 1.78 21.50 6.79
C PRO A 929 0.43 22.26 6.76
N GLY A 930 0.26 23.11 5.75
CA GLY A 930 -0.95 23.90 5.50
C GLY A 930 -0.86 25.36 5.95
N HIS A 931 0.33 25.84 6.35
CA HIS A 931 0.59 27.21 6.75
C HIS A 931 1.48 27.93 5.73
N ASP A 932 1.25 29.24 5.55
CA ASP A 932 2.09 30.08 4.70
C ASP A 932 3.47 30.34 5.34
N PRO A 933 4.54 30.49 4.55
CA PRO A 933 5.90 30.72 5.05
C PRO A 933 6.08 32.13 5.64
N GLN A 934 6.29 32.19 6.96
CA GLN A 934 6.43 33.41 7.75
C GLN A 934 7.80 34.09 7.53
N SER A 935 8.88 33.31 7.44
CA SER A 935 10.25 33.82 7.34
C SER A 935 10.77 33.87 5.88
N MET A 936 11.82 34.67 5.63
CA MET A 936 12.52 34.66 4.33
C MET A 936 13.27 33.33 4.11
N GLN A 937 13.68 32.70 5.20
CA GLN A 937 14.33 31.40 5.26
C GLN A 937 13.35 30.29 4.84
N GLN A 938 12.11 30.30 5.36
CA GLN A 938 11.04 29.41 4.94
C GLN A 938 10.69 29.57 3.46
N ARG A 939 10.55 30.83 3.00
CA ARG A 939 10.34 31.12 1.58
C ARG A 939 11.48 30.62 0.69
N ALA A 940 12.73 30.73 1.16
CA ALA A 940 13.90 30.24 0.43
C ALA A 940 14.00 28.71 0.39
N ALA A 941 13.63 28.03 1.47
CA ALA A 941 13.58 26.58 1.53
C ALA A 941 12.45 26.00 0.65
N MET A 942 11.25 26.60 0.68
CA MET A 942 10.16 26.23 -0.24
C MET A 942 10.57 26.47 -1.71
N ALA A 943 11.20 27.61 -2.01
CA ALA A 943 11.72 27.89 -3.35
C ALA A 943 12.80 26.87 -3.78
N LEU A 944 13.67 26.45 -2.87
CA LEU A 944 14.66 25.40 -3.10
C LEU A 944 14.00 24.03 -3.37
N VAL A 945 13.08 23.57 -2.52
CA VAL A 945 12.32 22.32 -2.75
C VAL A 945 11.59 22.38 -4.10
N ARG A 946 10.93 23.50 -4.42
CA ARG A 946 10.22 23.71 -5.69
C ARG A 946 11.15 23.69 -6.90
N MET A 947 12.30 24.38 -6.86
CA MET A 947 13.27 24.36 -7.98
C MET A 947 14.04 23.03 -8.06
N MET A 948 14.19 22.31 -6.95
CA MET A 948 14.71 20.94 -6.94
C MET A 948 13.74 19.97 -7.63
N VAL A 949 12.42 20.08 -7.39
CA VAL A 949 11.38 19.32 -8.10
C VAL A 949 11.41 19.64 -9.60
N TYR A 950 11.43 20.92 -9.98
CA TYR A 950 11.50 21.32 -11.39
C TYR A 950 12.79 20.91 -12.09
N GLY A 951 13.95 21.16 -11.49
CA GLY A 951 15.26 20.78 -12.02
C GLY A 951 15.39 19.26 -12.17
N SER A 952 14.84 18.49 -11.22
CA SER A 952 14.78 17.03 -11.30
C SER A 952 13.90 16.55 -12.46
N ALA A 953 12.70 17.11 -12.63
CA ALA A 953 11.84 16.80 -13.79
C ALA A 953 12.53 17.19 -15.12
N MET A 954 13.23 18.32 -15.16
CA MET A 954 13.98 18.76 -16.34
C MET A 954 15.15 17.85 -16.68
N ALA A 955 15.86 17.33 -15.69
CA ALA A 955 16.97 16.41 -15.92
C ALA A 955 16.52 14.97 -16.30
N LEU A 956 15.26 14.62 -16.06
CA LEU A 956 14.63 13.35 -16.47
C LEU A 956 13.97 13.39 -17.88
N THR A 957 13.90 14.58 -18.47
CA THR A 957 13.18 14.88 -19.72
C THR A 957 13.61 13.99 -20.89
N GLY A 958 12.63 13.48 -21.66
CA GLY A 958 12.85 12.68 -22.87
C GLY A 958 13.47 11.30 -22.62
N ARG A 959 13.63 10.90 -21.34
CA ARG A 959 14.15 9.59 -20.94
C ARG A 959 13.04 8.64 -20.45
N GLY A 960 11.79 9.10 -20.39
CA GLY A 960 10.69 8.37 -19.76
C GLY A 960 10.93 8.17 -18.25
N GLY A 961 11.49 9.20 -17.60
CA GLY A 961 11.99 9.13 -16.23
C GLY A 961 10.90 9.33 -15.16
N VAL A 962 11.25 9.06 -13.90
CA VAL A 962 10.29 9.10 -12.77
C VAL A 962 10.81 9.98 -11.64
N LEU A 963 9.96 10.85 -11.11
CA LEU A 963 10.27 11.71 -9.97
C LEU A 963 9.40 11.30 -8.78
N HIS A 964 10.01 10.73 -7.75
CA HIS A 964 9.37 10.33 -6.51
C HIS A 964 9.54 11.45 -5.47
N LEU A 965 8.44 12.01 -4.96
CA LEU A 965 8.46 12.96 -3.85
C LEU A 965 7.87 12.28 -2.61
N ASP A 966 8.69 11.92 -1.63
CA ASP A 966 8.18 11.61 -0.29
C ASP A 966 7.90 12.90 0.48
N GLU A 967 6.94 12.85 1.41
CA GLU A 967 6.38 14.03 2.07
C GLU A 967 5.98 15.14 1.06
N ALA A 968 5.23 14.76 0.03
CA ALA A 968 4.89 15.63 -1.10
C ALA A 968 4.15 16.93 -0.71
N TRP A 969 3.56 17.00 0.48
CA TRP A 969 2.93 18.21 1.03
C TRP A 969 3.84 19.44 0.97
N THR A 970 5.16 19.24 1.12
CA THR A 970 6.23 20.26 1.01
C THR A 970 6.26 20.99 -0.34
N PHE A 971 5.73 20.37 -1.40
CA PHE A 971 5.53 20.97 -2.71
C PHE A 971 4.06 21.37 -2.95
N LEU A 972 3.11 20.54 -2.48
CA LEU A 972 1.67 20.67 -2.80
C LEU A 972 1.00 21.93 -2.23
N GLN A 973 1.52 22.51 -1.15
CA GLN A 973 0.99 23.75 -0.55
C GLN A 973 1.33 25.01 -1.37
N SER A 974 1.95 24.86 -2.54
CA SER A 974 2.15 25.95 -3.51
C SER A 974 0.84 26.40 -4.16
N SER A 975 0.86 27.57 -4.80
CA SER A 975 -0.28 28.05 -5.60
C SER A 975 -0.65 27.06 -6.73
N ALA A 976 -1.95 26.93 -7.02
CA ALA A 976 -2.47 26.00 -8.02
C ALA A 976 -1.83 26.17 -9.42
N SER A 977 -1.42 27.39 -9.78
CA SER A 977 -0.72 27.71 -11.03
C SER A 977 0.63 27.01 -11.16
N GLU A 978 1.32 26.75 -10.05
CA GLU A 978 2.63 26.08 -10.03
C GLU A 978 2.50 24.57 -10.08
N VAL A 979 1.52 24.02 -9.38
CA VAL A 979 1.23 22.59 -9.46
C VAL A 979 0.71 22.22 -10.87
N GLU A 980 -0.09 23.09 -11.48
CA GLU A 980 -0.46 23.03 -12.90
C GLU A 980 0.78 23.14 -13.83
N ARG A 981 1.73 24.03 -13.53
CA ARG A 981 2.96 24.21 -14.34
C ARG A 981 3.84 22.95 -14.30
N LEU A 982 3.99 22.29 -13.15
CA LEU A 982 4.63 20.98 -13.06
C LEU A 982 3.85 19.91 -13.85
N GLY A 983 2.51 19.92 -13.78
CA GLY A 983 1.66 19.03 -14.58
C GLY A 983 1.88 19.21 -16.09
N ARG A 984 1.90 20.45 -16.59
CA ARG A 984 2.24 20.76 -17.99
C ARG A 984 3.65 20.28 -18.37
N LEU A 985 4.64 20.50 -17.49
CA LEU A 985 6.03 20.12 -17.71
C LEU A 985 6.22 18.60 -17.77
N ALA A 986 5.65 17.88 -16.81
CA ALA A 986 5.68 16.43 -16.77
C ALA A 986 5.06 15.80 -18.03
N ARG A 987 3.94 16.37 -18.51
CA ARG A 987 3.30 15.94 -19.76
C ARG A 987 4.20 16.18 -20.98
N SER A 988 4.74 17.40 -21.16
CA SER A 988 5.50 17.75 -22.36
C SER A 988 6.87 17.08 -22.44
N GLN A 989 7.42 16.62 -21.31
CA GLN A 989 8.76 16.06 -21.22
C GLN A 989 8.83 14.55 -20.97
N GLU A 990 7.69 13.86 -20.99
CA GLU A 990 7.57 12.41 -20.73
C GLU A 990 8.17 12.00 -19.37
N VAL A 991 7.79 12.72 -18.30
CA VAL A 991 8.20 12.40 -16.92
C VAL A 991 6.96 12.03 -16.11
N LEU A 992 7.09 11.02 -15.23
CA LEU A 992 6.07 10.63 -14.25
C LEU A 992 6.43 11.15 -12.85
N PRO A 993 5.75 12.19 -12.32
CA PRO A 993 5.78 12.53 -10.92
C PRO A 993 4.91 11.53 -10.12
N ILE A 994 5.47 10.94 -9.08
CA ILE A 994 4.75 10.12 -8.09
C ILE A 994 4.89 10.81 -6.73
N PHE A 995 3.75 11.25 -6.19
CA PHE A 995 3.67 11.92 -4.90
C PHE A 995 3.27 10.92 -3.82
N TYR A 996 4.04 10.86 -2.73
CA TYR A 996 3.71 10.07 -1.55
C TYR A 996 3.33 11.05 -0.45
N SER A 997 2.14 10.90 0.12
CA SER A 997 1.60 11.86 1.09
C SER A 997 0.82 11.17 2.20
N GLN A 998 0.85 11.77 3.39
CA GLN A 998 -0.01 11.40 4.51
C GLN A 998 -1.33 12.18 4.50
N ARG A 999 -1.36 13.33 3.82
CA ARG A 999 -2.53 14.21 3.67
C ARG A 999 -3.00 14.20 2.21
N VAL A 1000 -4.23 13.77 1.98
CA VAL A 1000 -4.90 13.83 0.67
C VAL A 1000 -5.49 15.21 0.48
N LYS A 1001 -5.99 15.83 1.55
CA LYS A 1001 -6.53 17.19 1.57
C LYS A 1001 -5.63 18.19 0.82
N ASP A 1002 -4.33 18.18 1.09
CA ASP A 1002 -3.36 19.08 0.46
C ASP A 1002 -3.34 18.95 -1.08
N ALA A 1003 -3.53 17.74 -1.62
CA ALA A 1003 -3.64 17.54 -3.07
C ALA A 1003 -5.00 18.04 -3.63
N VAL A 1004 -6.09 17.86 -2.88
CA VAL A 1004 -7.42 18.34 -3.27
C VAL A 1004 -7.46 19.86 -3.28
N ASP A 1005 -6.98 20.50 -2.21
CA ASP A 1005 -6.94 21.95 -2.04
C ASP A 1005 -6.01 22.62 -3.09
N ALA A 1006 -4.92 21.95 -3.49
CA ALA A 1006 -4.03 22.37 -4.59
C ALA A 1006 -4.66 22.27 -5.99
N GLY A 1007 -5.90 21.74 -6.11
CA GLY A 1007 -6.58 21.57 -7.39
C GLY A 1007 -6.03 20.43 -8.27
N LEU A 1008 -5.28 19.49 -7.71
CA LEU A 1008 -4.62 18.42 -8.48
C LEU A 1008 -5.55 17.37 -9.09
N SER A 1009 -6.83 17.34 -8.72
CA SER A 1009 -7.82 16.39 -9.26
C SER A 1009 -7.87 16.39 -10.79
N GLY A 1010 -7.54 17.52 -11.43
CA GLY A 1010 -7.43 17.65 -12.89
C GLY A 1010 -6.11 17.19 -13.52
N TYR A 1011 -5.12 16.76 -12.72
CA TYR A 1011 -3.75 16.39 -13.16
C TYR A 1011 -3.27 15.02 -12.68
N ILE A 1012 -3.98 14.41 -11.73
CA ILE A 1012 -3.73 13.05 -11.25
C ILE A 1012 -4.45 12.05 -12.17
N SER A 1013 -3.71 11.12 -12.78
CA SER A 1013 -4.30 10.01 -13.55
C SER A 1013 -4.48 8.71 -12.78
N ARG A 1014 -3.69 8.51 -11.72
CA ARG A 1014 -3.48 7.20 -11.08
C ARG A 1014 -3.32 7.36 -9.58
N GLY A 1015 -3.91 6.43 -8.84
CA GLY A 1015 -3.93 6.40 -7.39
C GLY A 1015 -3.51 5.06 -6.83
N LEU A 1016 -2.73 5.05 -5.76
CA LEU A 1016 -2.43 3.84 -4.99
C LEU A 1016 -2.80 4.13 -3.54
N ILE A 1017 -4.09 4.03 -3.22
CA ILE A 1017 -4.58 4.31 -1.85
C ILE A 1017 -4.12 3.15 -0.96
N MET A 1018 -3.23 3.46 -0.03
CA MET A 1018 -2.75 2.51 0.99
C MET A 1018 -3.62 2.64 2.24
N HIS A 1019 -3.27 1.95 3.33
CA HIS A 1019 -3.92 2.16 4.62
C HIS A 1019 -3.84 3.64 5.05
N ILE A 1020 -4.98 4.23 5.41
CA ILE A 1020 -5.12 5.59 5.96
C ILE A 1020 -5.94 5.46 7.24
N LYS A 1021 -5.40 5.92 8.37
CA LYS A 1021 -6.05 5.80 9.68
C LYS A 1021 -7.23 6.78 9.86
N ASP A 1022 -7.10 7.99 9.34
CA ASP A 1022 -8.17 8.99 9.41
C ASP A 1022 -9.25 8.74 8.33
N GLU A 1023 -10.51 8.70 8.77
CA GLU A 1023 -11.64 8.42 7.89
C GLU A 1023 -11.92 9.56 6.91
N THR A 1024 -11.64 10.81 7.30
CA THR A 1024 -11.88 12.00 6.45
C THR A 1024 -10.92 11.99 5.26
N GLU A 1025 -9.62 11.78 5.51
CA GLU A 1025 -8.58 11.61 4.50
C GLU A 1025 -8.85 10.36 3.62
N ALA A 1026 -9.35 9.26 4.21
CA ALA A 1026 -9.76 8.07 3.44
C ALA A 1026 -10.94 8.36 2.49
N ARG A 1027 -11.96 9.11 2.93
CA ARG A 1027 -13.09 9.54 2.09
C ARG A 1027 -12.64 10.54 1.02
N LEU A 1028 -11.73 11.47 1.33
CA LEU A 1028 -11.10 12.37 0.35
C LEU A 1028 -10.29 11.59 -0.71
N ALA A 1029 -9.54 10.56 -0.31
CA ALA A 1029 -8.82 9.68 -1.25
C ALA A 1029 -9.80 9.01 -2.22
N CYS A 1030 -10.88 8.43 -1.70
CA CYS A 1030 -11.92 7.84 -2.54
C CYS A 1030 -12.48 8.86 -3.55
N GLN A 1031 -12.90 10.05 -3.09
CA GLN A 1031 -13.42 11.11 -3.95
C GLN A 1031 -12.43 11.54 -5.04
N LEU A 1032 -11.15 11.73 -4.70
CA LEU A 1032 -10.10 12.16 -5.62
C LEU A 1032 -9.88 11.18 -6.79
N PHE A 1033 -10.14 9.89 -6.59
CA PHE A 1033 -10.00 8.85 -7.63
C PHE A 1033 -11.34 8.40 -8.25
N ASN A 1034 -12.41 9.18 -8.05
CA ASN A 1034 -13.78 8.86 -8.46
C ASN A 1034 -14.26 7.49 -7.93
N LEU A 1035 -13.95 7.19 -6.67
CA LEU A 1035 -14.43 6.01 -5.95
C LEU A 1035 -15.55 6.40 -5.01
N GLU A 1036 -16.65 5.67 -5.07
CA GLU A 1036 -17.74 5.81 -4.11
C GLU A 1036 -17.25 5.41 -2.71
N PRO A 1037 -17.32 6.28 -1.69
CA PRO A 1037 -16.82 5.98 -0.34
C PRO A 1037 -17.83 5.14 0.44
N THR A 1038 -18.07 3.91 -0.02
CA THR A 1038 -18.95 2.94 0.65
C THR A 1038 -18.37 2.51 2.00
N GLU A 1039 -19.22 2.16 2.96
CA GLU A 1039 -18.79 1.77 4.31
C GLU A 1039 -17.86 0.54 4.29
N GLU A 1040 -18.10 -0.44 3.40
CA GLU A 1040 -17.20 -1.57 3.15
C GLU A 1040 -15.80 -1.09 2.72
N ARG A 1041 -15.72 -0.15 1.77
CA ARG A 1041 -14.47 0.37 1.21
C ARG A 1041 -13.71 1.24 2.21
N ILE A 1042 -14.41 2.10 2.94
CA ILE A 1042 -13.82 2.97 3.96
C ILE A 1042 -13.33 2.15 5.15
N GLY A 1043 -14.17 1.25 5.69
CA GLY A 1043 -13.77 0.33 6.75
C GLY A 1043 -12.62 -0.59 6.35
N ARG A 1044 -12.45 -0.87 5.05
CA ARG A 1044 -11.27 -1.58 4.53
C ARG A 1044 -9.99 -0.73 4.52
N ILE A 1045 -10.08 0.54 4.10
CA ILE A 1045 -8.93 1.46 4.08
C ILE A 1045 -8.42 1.76 5.49
N THR A 1046 -9.33 1.95 6.45
CA THR A 1046 -9.02 2.31 7.84
C THR A 1046 -8.72 1.11 8.74
N ALA A 1047 -9.00 -0.12 8.30
CA ALA A 1047 -8.79 -1.33 9.09
C ALA A 1047 -7.33 -1.51 9.55
N GLU A 1048 -7.15 -1.74 10.85
CA GLU A 1048 -5.87 -2.12 11.48
C GLU A 1048 -5.48 -3.56 11.10
N ASP A 1049 -4.19 -3.90 11.20
CA ASP A 1049 -3.61 -5.17 10.72
C ASP A 1049 -4.02 -6.40 11.55
N HIS A 1050 -4.53 -6.20 12.76
CA HIS A 1050 -5.03 -7.25 13.65
C HIS A 1050 -6.45 -6.96 14.13
N ILE A 1051 -7.19 -8.03 14.41
CA ILE A 1051 -8.47 -7.98 15.14
C ILE A 1051 -8.38 -8.86 16.40
N SER A 1052 -9.03 -8.41 17.47
CA SER A 1052 -9.12 -9.20 18.71
C SER A 1052 -10.24 -10.23 18.59
N ASN A 1053 -9.90 -11.51 18.73
CA ASN A 1053 -10.86 -12.61 18.80
C ASN A 1053 -10.62 -13.39 20.09
N GLY A 1054 -11.53 -13.24 21.07
CA GLY A 1054 -11.42 -13.91 22.37
C GLY A 1054 -10.18 -13.53 23.20
N GLY A 1055 -9.57 -12.36 22.94
CA GLY A 1055 -8.33 -11.91 23.58
C GLY A 1055 -7.05 -12.31 22.84
N GLN A 1056 -7.13 -13.11 21.78
CA GLN A 1056 -6.01 -13.36 20.87
C GLN A 1056 -6.07 -12.37 19.70
N LEU A 1057 -4.95 -11.70 19.40
CA LEU A 1057 -4.79 -10.94 18.16
C LEU A 1057 -4.65 -11.93 17.00
N ILE A 1058 -5.51 -11.80 15.99
CA ILE A 1058 -5.42 -12.58 14.75
C ILE A 1058 -5.28 -11.61 13.55
N PRO A 1059 -4.53 -12.00 12.50
CA PRO A 1059 -4.29 -11.11 11.35
C PRO A 1059 -5.59 -10.75 10.62
N ASN A 1060 -5.79 -9.45 10.40
CA ASN A 1060 -6.96 -8.90 9.75
C ASN A 1060 -6.80 -8.87 8.24
N PHE A 1061 -7.23 -9.94 7.57
CA PHE A 1061 -7.17 -10.05 6.11
C PHE A 1061 -7.92 -8.93 5.36
N ASN A 1062 -8.84 -8.21 6.00
CA ASN A 1062 -9.46 -7.02 5.41
C ASN A 1062 -8.48 -5.85 5.29
N SER A 1063 -7.55 -5.66 6.22
CA SER A 1063 -6.66 -4.49 6.31
C SER A 1063 -5.80 -4.25 5.07
N LEU A 1064 -5.56 -2.97 4.74
CA LEU A 1064 -4.57 -2.57 3.74
C LEU A 1064 -3.11 -2.57 4.26
N LYS A 1065 -2.88 -2.62 5.59
CA LYS A 1065 -1.54 -2.83 6.18
C LYS A 1065 -0.99 -4.20 5.78
N ALA A 1066 0.35 -4.36 5.79
CA ALA A 1066 0.97 -5.68 5.66
C ALA A 1066 0.65 -6.55 6.90
N LEU A 1067 0.48 -7.86 6.72
CA LEU A 1067 0.13 -8.79 7.81
C LEU A 1067 1.30 -9.65 8.25
N ARG A 1068 1.35 -9.96 9.55
CA ARG A 1068 2.38 -10.79 10.19
C ARG A 1068 1.74 -11.91 11.01
N GLU A 1069 2.50 -12.96 11.29
CA GLU A 1069 2.03 -14.13 12.06
C GLU A 1069 1.94 -13.92 13.58
N GLY A 1070 2.23 -12.70 14.05
CA GLY A 1070 2.04 -12.21 15.41
C GLY A 1070 1.68 -10.72 15.39
N GLY A 1071 1.28 -10.16 16.53
CA GLY A 1071 0.85 -8.75 16.67
C GLY A 1071 1.92 -7.72 16.30
N GLU A 1072 1.58 -6.42 16.30
CA GLU A 1072 2.48 -5.33 15.84
C GLU A 1072 3.88 -5.34 16.53
N ASP A 1073 4.00 -5.86 17.76
CA ASP A 1073 5.24 -5.97 18.53
C ASP A 1073 6.05 -7.28 18.30
N GLU A 1074 5.54 -8.27 17.57
CA GLU A 1074 6.21 -9.56 17.35
C GLU A 1074 6.95 -9.66 16.01
N ALA A 1075 8.09 -10.35 16.02
CA ALA A 1075 8.94 -10.58 14.83
C ALA A 1075 8.37 -11.65 13.86
N GLY A 1076 7.05 -11.65 13.66
CA GLY A 1076 6.33 -12.61 12.82
C GLY A 1076 6.69 -12.49 11.33
N GLU A 1077 6.68 -13.63 10.64
CA GLU A 1077 6.85 -13.71 9.19
C GLU A 1077 5.71 -12.93 8.49
N VAL A 1078 6.02 -12.28 7.36
CA VAL A 1078 5.04 -11.52 6.59
C VAL A 1078 4.15 -12.50 5.84
N ILE A 1079 2.92 -12.70 6.31
CA ILE A 1079 1.93 -13.58 5.68
C ILE A 1079 1.46 -13.00 4.34
N ARG A 1080 1.29 -11.67 4.31
CA ARG A 1080 0.66 -10.93 3.20
C ARG A 1080 1.25 -9.52 3.12
N GLY A 1081 1.64 -9.08 1.93
CA GLY A 1081 2.19 -7.74 1.70
C GLY A 1081 1.18 -6.62 2.03
N ALA A 1082 1.64 -5.37 2.01
CA ALA A 1082 0.71 -4.23 2.08
C ALA A 1082 -0.18 -4.24 0.82
N VAL A 1083 -1.44 -3.84 0.95
CA VAL A 1083 -2.40 -3.81 -0.17
C VAL A 1083 -2.69 -2.36 -0.53
N ALA A 1084 -2.65 -2.03 -1.81
CA ALA A 1084 -3.09 -0.74 -2.32
C ALA A 1084 -4.37 -0.91 -3.16
N LEU A 1085 -5.36 -0.05 -2.94
CA LEU A 1085 -6.44 0.14 -3.91
C LEU A 1085 -5.85 0.94 -5.09
N TYR A 1086 -5.46 0.22 -6.13
CA TYR A 1086 -4.85 0.82 -7.31
C TYR A 1086 -5.94 1.34 -8.24
N ALA A 1087 -6.17 2.65 -8.28
CA ALA A 1087 -6.95 3.33 -9.31
C ALA A 1087 -6.07 3.62 -10.54
N ASP A 1088 -6.44 3.10 -11.72
CA ASP A 1088 -5.59 3.19 -12.92
C ASP A 1088 -5.96 4.27 -13.94
N LEU A 1089 -5.06 4.43 -14.93
CA LEU A 1089 -5.09 5.45 -15.98
C LEU A 1089 -6.31 5.40 -16.91
N SER A 1090 -7.10 4.32 -16.96
CA SER A 1090 -8.37 4.37 -17.70
C SER A 1090 -9.47 5.13 -16.95
N GLY A 1091 -9.30 5.34 -15.65
CA GLY A 1091 -10.29 6.00 -14.80
C GLY A 1091 -11.48 5.12 -14.41
N GLU A 1092 -11.63 3.94 -15.02
CA GLU A 1092 -12.78 3.01 -14.90
C GLU A 1092 -12.54 1.87 -13.88
N ARG A 1093 -11.33 1.78 -13.31
CA ARG A 1093 -10.90 0.60 -12.53
C ARG A 1093 -10.17 0.99 -11.26
N ALA A 1094 -10.54 0.39 -10.15
CA ALA A 1094 -9.78 0.44 -8.90
C ALA A 1094 -9.84 -0.89 -8.17
N VAL A 1095 -8.71 -1.60 -8.13
CA VAL A 1095 -8.67 -3.00 -7.68
C VAL A 1095 -7.66 -3.15 -6.53
N PRO A 1096 -8.03 -3.85 -5.43
CA PRO A 1096 -7.09 -4.25 -4.39
C PRO A 1096 -5.91 -5.03 -4.97
N THR A 1097 -4.70 -4.52 -4.77
CA THR A 1097 -3.45 -5.06 -5.30
C THR A 1097 -2.47 -5.27 -4.15
N GLU A 1098 -2.12 -6.52 -3.87
CA GLU A 1098 -1.10 -6.87 -2.89
C GLU A 1098 0.29 -6.56 -3.44
N ILE A 1099 1.07 -5.78 -2.71
CA ILE A 1099 2.43 -5.37 -3.09
C ILE A 1099 3.39 -6.51 -2.78
N ASN A 1100 3.52 -7.45 -3.73
CA ASN A 1100 4.42 -8.60 -3.61
C ASN A 1100 5.88 -8.19 -3.93
N ILE A 1101 6.68 -7.95 -2.90
CA ILE A 1101 8.12 -7.68 -3.03
C ILE A 1101 8.91 -9.00 -2.90
N PRO A 1102 9.83 -9.34 -3.83
CA PRO A 1102 10.67 -10.54 -3.71
C PRO A 1102 11.52 -10.50 -2.44
N SER A 1103 11.65 -11.62 -1.73
CA SER A 1103 12.35 -11.70 -0.43
C SER A 1103 13.80 -11.19 -0.49
N GLU A 1104 14.54 -11.54 -1.55
CA GLU A 1104 15.90 -11.03 -1.80
C GLU A 1104 15.97 -9.49 -1.81
N PHE A 1105 14.96 -8.83 -2.39
CA PHE A 1105 14.90 -7.37 -2.42
C PHE A 1105 14.30 -6.78 -1.14
N PHE A 1106 13.32 -7.47 -0.54
CA PHE A 1106 12.72 -7.07 0.73
C PHE A 1106 13.78 -6.99 1.85
N GLU A 1107 14.68 -7.97 1.97
CA GLU A 1107 15.81 -7.93 2.92
C GLU A 1107 16.74 -6.72 2.70
N LEU A 1108 16.86 -6.22 1.46
CA LEU A 1108 17.69 -5.05 1.16
C LEU A 1108 17.02 -3.73 1.53
N ILE A 1109 15.68 -3.64 1.44
CA ILE A 1109 14.93 -2.40 1.66
C ILE A 1109 14.19 -2.32 3.00
N SER A 1110 14.07 -3.43 3.74
CA SER A 1110 13.39 -3.47 5.02
C SER A 1110 14.06 -2.52 6.02
N THR A 1111 13.23 -1.71 6.67
CA THR A 1111 13.62 -0.83 7.77
C THR A 1111 13.42 -1.48 9.13
N ASN A 1112 13.03 -2.77 9.18
CA ASN A 1112 12.90 -3.51 10.44
C ASN A 1112 14.30 -3.76 11.05
N PRO A 1113 14.52 -3.47 12.35
CA PRO A 1113 15.82 -3.66 13.01
C PRO A 1113 16.41 -5.07 12.87
N LEU A 1114 15.57 -6.11 12.91
CA LEU A 1114 16.03 -7.51 12.81
C LEU A 1114 16.46 -7.89 11.39
N ASP A 1115 15.78 -7.36 10.37
CA ASP A 1115 16.19 -7.56 8.96
C ASP A 1115 17.50 -6.81 8.68
N ILE A 1116 17.64 -5.59 9.21
CA ILE A 1116 18.88 -4.80 9.14
C ILE A 1116 20.04 -5.56 9.82
N ALA A 1117 19.82 -6.12 11.00
CA ALA A 1117 20.83 -6.90 11.72
C ALA A 1117 21.29 -8.13 10.91
N ARG A 1118 20.35 -8.94 10.40
CA ARG A 1118 20.65 -10.11 9.54
C ARG A 1118 21.40 -9.70 8.26
N ARG A 1119 21.01 -8.58 7.63
CA ARG A 1119 21.69 -8.04 6.44
C ARG A 1119 23.13 -7.64 6.75
N ASN A 1120 23.35 -6.92 7.85
CA ASN A 1120 24.67 -6.46 8.27
C ASN A 1120 25.60 -7.64 8.62
N GLU A 1121 25.07 -8.67 9.29
CA GLU A 1121 25.81 -9.91 9.59
C GLU A 1121 26.27 -10.63 8.31
N ARG A 1122 25.38 -10.80 7.31
CA ARG A 1122 25.74 -11.40 6.02
C ARG A 1122 26.77 -10.56 5.25
N LEU A 1123 26.67 -9.23 5.29
CA LEU A 1123 27.67 -8.33 4.68
C LEU A 1123 29.04 -8.51 5.35
N HIS A 1124 29.08 -8.53 6.68
CA HIS A 1124 30.30 -8.77 7.45
C HIS A 1124 30.94 -10.12 7.11
N GLN A 1125 30.17 -11.21 7.08
CA GLN A 1125 30.65 -12.53 6.67
C GLN A 1125 31.20 -12.53 5.22
N ARG A 1126 30.57 -11.77 4.32
CA ARG A 1126 30.96 -11.68 2.90
C ARG A 1126 32.23 -10.87 2.67
N ASP A 1127 32.47 -9.82 3.45
CA ASP A 1127 33.71 -9.05 3.38
C ASP A 1127 34.86 -9.73 4.13
N VAL A 1128 34.61 -10.39 5.27
CA VAL A 1128 35.58 -11.32 5.89
C VAL A 1128 35.99 -12.42 4.91
N SER A 1129 35.05 -12.98 4.15
CA SER A 1129 35.34 -13.98 3.11
C SER A 1129 36.14 -13.43 1.93
N LYS A 1130 36.03 -12.12 1.60
CA LYS A 1130 36.86 -11.46 0.58
C LYS A 1130 38.25 -11.08 1.10
N MET A 1131 38.41 -10.84 2.40
CA MET A 1131 39.72 -10.57 3.01
C MET A 1131 40.53 -11.85 3.28
N ALA A 1132 39.88 -13.02 3.22
CA ALA A 1132 40.50 -14.33 3.35
C ALA A 1132 40.96 -14.97 2.02
N VAL A 1133 40.82 -14.24 0.90
CA VAL A 1133 41.21 -14.65 -0.48
C VAL A 1133 42.22 -13.66 -1.05
#